data_AF-A0A2T6E5X8-F1
#
_entry.id   AF-A0A2T6E5X8-F1
#
_cell.length_a   1.000
_cell.length_b   1.000
_cell.length_c   1.000
_cell.angle_alpha   90.00
_cell.angle_beta   90.00
_cell.angle_gamma   90.00
#
_symmetry.space_group_name_H-M   'P 1'
#
loop_
_entity.id
_entity.type
_entity.pdbx_description
1 polymer ?
#
loop_
_entity_poly.entity_id
_entity_poly.type
_entity_poly.pdbx_seq_one_letter_code
_entity_poly.pdbx_strand_id
1 'polypeptide(L)'
;MSNLLNTAISGLKAQQSNLATTGHNIANANVEGYSRQDVVLSTKNAQFRGYGYIGSGVQISTVRRITDQFLVEQQRADTSSYQQEQAYLDNIEQIDALLASSSTGLQSILDSFFASLQGSADNPSYIPSRDVVLGTADSVVDRFRSIYKSLNDQNQTLNGQIATTVDEINALTEGIASLNASILDAQGRATTEPPNDLLDQRDELVRQLSELVEIEVTVDSDQYNIAFAEGNMLVLGDSANSLLAVPSAEDPQQTGVRFVSSLSNEFVTEKLTGGTLGGMIDFRKDALAPAMNQLGLIAVALSSEFNAQHSQGIDLNGNFGGDFFQDLNDPELAGNNNRIQGNGENQPPVNQVMSVYFDDIGQLTTSDYTIEFTGPDSDSYEVIRNSDGQKVDGGTIDGGNLPTEISFDGLRIVLEDGNFKAGDKFTVKPLRNVADQMDLKITESAELAFGYPMRGGASLGNQGTGSIDQGTMLSADGKAFDVPGQLSPPMVVIFHDERTYSVLDNSDPGNPVPLDPPMEYLNFVPGTSNTIFTDDPGETMISSWRPRLPTSATITPDGTSSSPPYNGINSERFTFSRTDPVTGEVTEDKTVITPTGASAADIAATLNEIDGVSANAYTQVQLSNFTNSGTPYDPDNPFEIWVNGYEITLDDLGPSQTIFEDGYPEEMPDQLTPDFLADRINAHIDLGDAGITAKSDGVTLTITDANGDDIFIEMRGDKPDPAIVGTPPLGTPPPNNSIDPGDTFEISTGEQWPVTEIEGQTGGKLNNLSGFDFSEDGPYRYELYLPDGRTGTIELTGTHATADDVKAEIESKITALLDSPGRAEASISPEGTISYKVFMKVEGTGNYDTAGVNVGGQVDVTMADGISVDTTPKAGAIFTGVSEAKPTYQGFQFAISGRPVEGDSFDIEWNEDGISDNRNVLDIVGLESADTINERQGGMTFTEAYSQAVETIGTKTNQAQIRTNAAEAVLEGTESDLNSIRGVNLDEEAALLIEFQLAYQANAQVISIAQQVFDSLIGAFR
;
A
#
# COMPACT_ATOMS: atom_id res chain seq x y z
N MET A 1 22.22 -76.72 72.74
CA MET A 1 21.60 -77.15 71.47
C MET A 1 20.55 -76.18 70.94
N SER A 2 19.60 -75.66 71.74
CA SER A 2 18.59 -74.69 71.28
C SER A 2 19.17 -73.46 70.54
N ASN A 3 20.30 -72.89 70.99
CA ASN A 3 20.95 -71.74 70.31
C ASN A 3 21.57 -72.08 68.94
N LEU A 4 22.12 -73.30 68.76
CA LEU A 4 22.72 -73.73 67.49
C LEU A 4 21.64 -74.01 66.45
N LEU A 5 20.54 -74.65 66.87
CA LEU A 5 19.36 -74.85 66.03
C LEU A 5 18.68 -73.52 65.64
N ASN A 6 18.54 -72.58 66.58
CA ASN A 6 17.94 -71.27 66.27
C ASN A 6 18.80 -70.43 65.31
N THR A 7 20.13 -70.52 65.43
CA THR A 7 21.06 -69.86 64.50
C THR A 7 21.02 -70.51 63.11
N ALA A 8 20.98 -71.85 63.03
CA ALA A 8 20.88 -72.56 61.77
C ALA A 8 19.51 -72.37 61.07
N ILE A 9 18.40 -72.34 61.83
CA ILE A 9 17.05 -72.07 61.30
C ILE A 9 16.96 -70.64 60.76
N SER A 10 17.50 -69.66 61.50
CA SER A 10 17.49 -68.27 61.04
C SER A 10 18.39 -68.04 59.83
N GLY A 11 19.58 -68.66 59.79
CA GLY A 11 20.44 -68.67 58.61
C GLY A 11 19.76 -69.35 57.40
N LEU A 12 19.06 -70.46 57.60
CA LEU A 12 18.34 -71.15 56.53
C LEU A 12 17.22 -70.28 55.94
N LYS A 13 16.45 -69.57 56.78
CA LYS A 13 15.43 -68.62 56.33
C LYS A 13 16.02 -67.43 55.57
N ALA A 14 17.16 -66.89 56.02
CA ALA A 14 17.86 -65.83 55.31
C ALA A 14 18.29 -66.28 53.90
N GLN A 15 18.90 -67.46 53.79
CA GLN A 15 19.31 -68.00 52.48
C GLN A 15 18.12 -68.34 51.59
N GLN A 16 16.99 -68.78 52.14
CA GLN A 16 15.75 -68.99 51.38
C GLN A 16 15.23 -67.67 50.78
N SER A 17 15.29 -66.57 51.54
CA SER A 17 14.92 -65.24 51.06
C SER A 17 15.87 -64.78 49.96
N ASN A 18 17.18 -64.91 50.16
CA ASN A 18 18.18 -64.55 49.14
C ASN A 18 17.96 -65.33 47.84
N LEU A 19 17.68 -66.64 47.92
CA LEU A 19 17.35 -67.46 46.75
C LEU A 19 16.07 -67.00 46.04
N ALA A 20 15.04 -66.64 46.79
CA ALA A 20 13.79 -66.15 46.22
C ALA A 20 13.99 -64.80 45.52
N THR A 21 14.69 -63.85 46.16
CA THR A 21 14.98 -62.52 45.61
C THR A 21 15.89 -62.60 44.39
N THR A 22 16.98 -63.37 44.42
CA THR A 22 17.83 -63.59 43.23
C THR A 22 17.07 -64.28 42.09
N GLY A 23 16.22 -65.26 42.41
CA GLY A 23 15.33 -65.88 41.41
C GLY A 23 14.34 -64.89 40.81
N HIS A 24 13.84 -63.96 41.61
CA HIS A 24 12.96 -62.87 41.17
C HIS A 24 13.70 -61.86 40.28
N ASN A 25 14.93 -61.46 40.65
CA ASN A 25 15.78 -60.59 39.84
C ASN A 25 16.03 -61.22 38.46
N ILE A 26 16.43 -62.50 38.41
CA ILE A 26 16.70 -63.22 37.14
C ILE A 26 15.43 -63.29 36.27
N ALA A 27 14.27 -63.59 36.88
CA ALA A 27 13.01 -63.71 36.15
C ALA A 27 12.56 -62.37 35.55
N ASN A 28 12.87 -61.25 36.20
CA ASN A 28 12.46 -59.91 35.80
C ASN A 28 13.59 -59.08 35.15
N ALA A 29 14.72 -59.69 34.82
CA ALA A 29 15.88 -58.97 34.26
C ALA A 29 15.58 -58.24 32.94
N ASN A 30 14.56 -58.67 32.19
CA ASN A 30 14.11 -58.05 30.94
C ASN A 30 12.77 -57.31 31.09
N VAL A 31 12.27 -57.12 32.32
CA VAL A 31 11.06 -56.34 32.57
C VAL A 31 11.47 -54.87 32.70
N GLU A 32 10.92 -54.03 31.85
CA GLU A 32 11.19 -52.59 31.86
C GLU A 32 10.74 -51.95 33.19
N GLY A 33 11.51 -50.97 33.66
CA GLY A 33 11.29 -50.33 34.97
C GLY A 33 11.65 -51.19 36.20
N TYR A 34 12.02 -52.47 36.04
CA TYR A 34 12.38 -53.34 37.16
C TYR A 34 13.69 -52.91 37.84
N SER A 35 13.65 -52.75 39.16
CA SER A 35 14.84 -52.47 39.96
C SER A 35 15.34 -53.73 40.67
N ARG A 36 16.65 -54.03 40.53
CA ARG A 36 17.30 -55.12 41.26
C ARG A 36 17.01 -55.02 42.76
N GLN A 37 16.65 -56.14 43.38
CA GLN A 37 16.32 -56.19 44.81
C GLN A 37 17.42 -56.92 45.60
N ASP A 38 17.70 -56.44 46.82
CA ASP A 38 18.67 -57.03 47.75
C ASP A 38 18.05 -57.27 49.13
N VAL A 39 18.47 -58.37 49.77
CA VAL A 39 17.97 -58.80 51.07
C VAL A 39 18.88 -58.26 52.17
N VAL A 40 18.37 -57.29 52.94
CA VAL A 40 19.12 -56.70 54.04
C VAL A 40 18.97 -57.56 55.29
N LEU A 41 20.06 -58.18 55.72
CA LEU A 41 20.11 -58.99 56.93
C LEU A 41 20.59 -58.17 58.13
N SER A 42 19.91 -58.32 59.28
CA SER A 42 20.37 -57.77 60.56
C SER A 42 20.63 -58.89 61.57
N THR A 43 21.57 -58.68 62.50
CA THR A 43 21.81 -59.64 63.58
C THR A 43 20.66 -59.58 64.58
N LYS A 44 20.10 -60.74 64.97
CA LYS A 44 19.12 -60.79 66.06
C LYS A 44 19.78 -60.37 67.38
N ASN A 45 19.02 -59.67 68.23
CA ASN A 45 19.50 -59.20 69.54
C ASN A 45 20.17 -60.32 70.34
N ALA A 46 21.40 -60.07 70.78
CA ALA A 46 22.18 -61.04 71.55
C ALA A 46 21.54 -61.25 72.94
N GLN A 47 21.36 -62.50 73.35
CA GLN A 47 20.81 -62.81 74.66
C GLN A 47 21.91 -62.75 75.71
N PHE A 48 21.74 -61.89 76.72
CA PHE A 48 22.61 -61.87 77.88
C PHE A 48 22.33 -63.12 78.74
N ARG A 49 23.34 -63.97 78.89
CA ARG A 49 23.38 -65.00 79.92
C ARG A 49 24.48 -64.61 80.89
N GLY A 50 24.40 -64.97 82.17
CA GLY A 50 25.26 -64.45 83.26
C GLY A 50 26.80 -64.55 83.12
N TYR A 51 27.32 -64.98 81.96
CA TYR A 51 28.73 -65.04 81.56
C TYR A 51 29.04 -64.33 80.22
N GLY A 52 28.09 -63.62 79.60
CA GLY A 52 28.29 -62.86 78.36
C GLY A 52 27.07 -62.77 77.44
N TYR A 53 27.21 -62.01 76.35
CA TYR A 53 26.22 -61.93 75.28
C TYR A 53 26.44 -63.06 74.27
N ILE A 54 25.39 -63.80 73.93
CA ILE A 54 25.42 -64.84 72.89
C ILE A 54 24.52 -64.40 71.74
N GLY A 55 25.07 -64.33 70.52
CA GLY A 55 24.31 -64.03 69.31
C GLY A 55 23.22 -65.07 69.04
N SER A 56 22.09 -64.63 68.49
CA SER A 56 20.89 -65.46 68.26
C SER A 56 20.57 -65.70 66.77
N GLY A 57 21.57 -65.50 65.90
CA GLY A 57 21.47 -65.64 64.46
C GLY A 57 21.13 -64.34 63.73
N VAL A 58 20.60 -64.46 62.51
CA VAL A 58 20.22 -63.33 61.66
C VAL A 58 18.70 -63.20 61.53
N GLN A 59 18.22 -62.05 61.10
CA GLN A 59 16.83 -61.85 60.68
C GLN A 59 16.82 -61.01 59.42
N ILE A 60 15.81 -61.21 58.59
CA ILE A 60 15.55 -60.36 57.43
C ILE A 60 15.06 -59.02 58.01
N SER A 61 15.80 -57.95 57.73
CA SER A 61 15.40 -56.60 58.09
C SER A 61 14.39 -56.07 57.09
N THR A 62 14.69 -56.22 55.79
CA THR A 62 13.83 -55.83 54.67
C THR A 62 14.39 -56.40 53.37
N VAL A 63 13.56 -56.42 52.32
CA VAL A 63 14.01 -56.57 50.93
C VAL A 63 13.83 -55.20 50.27
N ARG A 64 14.93 -54.57 49.85
CA ARG A 64 14.88 -53.22 49.27
C ARG A 64 15.27 -53.24 47.79
N ARG A 65 14.66 -52.34 47.02
CA ARG A 65 15.10 -52.01 45.66
C ARG A 65 16.45 -51.28 45.71
N ILE A 66 17.31 -51.53 44.72
CA ILE A 66 18.54 -50.78 44.47
C ILE A 66 18.20 -49.70 43.45
N THR A 67 18.05 -48.47 43.91
CA THR A 67 17.74 -47.30 43.08
C THR A 67 18.57 -46.10 43.52
N ASP A 68 18.85 -45.20 42.59
CA ASP A 68 19.39 -43.87 42.87
C ASP A 68 18.32 -42.84 42.51
N GLN A 69 17.80 -42.14 43.53
CA GLN A 69 16.69 -41.20 43.37
C GLN A 69 17.08 -40.00 42.49
N PHE A 70 18.33 -39.55 42.57
CA PHE A 70 18.81 -38.43 41.76
C PHE A 70 18.84 -38.80 40.27
N LEU A 71 19.36 -40.00 39.94
CA LEU A 71 19.36 -40.47 38.55
C LEU A 71 17.94 -40.71 38.02
N VAL A 72 17.01 -41.18 38.86
CA VAL A 72 15.61 -41.37 38.46
C VAL A 72 14.93 -40.03 38.15
N GLU A 73 15.21 -38.99 38.95
CA GLU A 73 14.73 -37.64 38.68
C GLU A 73 15.36 -37.05 37.41
N GLN A 74 16.67 -37.22 37.24
CA GLN A 74 17.38 -36.81 36.03
C GLN A 74 16.84 -37.54 34.78
N GLN A 75 16.56 -38.84 34.85
CA GLN A 75 16.00 -39.61 33.74
C GLN A 75 14.65 -39.05 33.29
N ARG A 76 13.80 -38.62 34.21
CA ARG A 76 12.49 -38.04 33.86
C ARG A 76 12.64 -36.70 33.17
N ALA A 77 13.52 -35.84 33.69
CA ALA A 77 13.81 -34.54 33.09
C ALA A 77 14.41 -34.70 31.67
N ASP A 78 15.39 -35.58 31.51
CA ASP A 78 16.03 -35.85 30.21
C ASP A 78 15.06 -36.48 29.22
N THR A 79 14.21 -37.42 29.67
CA THR A 79 13.13 -38.01 28.86
C THR A 79 12.19 -36.93 28.36
N SER A 80 11.72 -36.04 29.24
CA SER A 80 10.80 -34.98 28.88
C SER A 80 11.41 -34.00 27.88
N SER A 81 12.67 -33.61 28.06
CA SER A 81 13.38 -32.73 27.14
C SER A 81 13.61 -33.37 25.77
N TYR A 82 14.01 -34.66 25.73
CA TYR A 82 14.19 -35.39 24.47
C TYR A 82 12.86 -35.50 23.70
N GLN A 83 11.78 -35.89 24.37
CA GLN A 83 10.47 -36.05 23.71
C GLN A 83 9.88 -34.72 23.21
N GLN A 84 10.18 -33.60 23.88
CA GLN A 84 9.82 -32.27 23.39
C GLN A 84 10.53 -31.95 22.07
N GLU A 85 11.85 -32.10 22.02
CA GLU A 85 12.63 -31.79 20.81
C GLU A 85 12.32 -32.77 19.68
N GLN A 86 12.10 -34.05 19.98
CA GLN A 86 11.68 -35.05 19.01
C GLN A 86 10.31 -34.71 18.40
N ALA A 87 9.31 -34.41 19.23
CA ALA A 87 7.98 -34.04 18.75
C ALA A 87 8.00 -32.75 17.91
N TYR A 88 8.83 -31.77 18.28
CA TYR A 88 9.04 -30.57 17.47
C TYR A 88 9.67 -30.91 16.11
N LEU A 89 10.74 -31.72 16.11
CA LEU A 89 11.45 -32.15 14.91
C LEU A 89 10.54 -32.90 13.93
N ASP A 90 9.81 -33.90 14.41
CA ASP A 90 8.91 -34.72 13.59
C ASP A 90 7.87 -33.88 12.85
N ASN A 91 7.42 -32.78 13.47
CA ASN A 91 6.44 -31.89 12.89
C ASN A 91 7.06 -30.84 11.95
N ILE A 92 8.24 -30.28 12.28
CA ILE A 92 8.86 -29.26 11.44
C ILE A 92 9.49 -29.82 10.16
N GLU A 93 9.97 -31.06 10.17
CA GLU A 93 10.45 -31.74 8.97
C GLU A 93 9.36 -31.86 7.89
N GLN A 94 8.09 -32.00 8.30
CA GLN A 94 6.96 -32.07 7.36
C GLN A 94 6.71 -30.74 6.65
N ILE A 95 6.82 -29.62 7.37
CA ILE A 95 6.71 -28.28 6.77
C ILE A 95 7.93 -27.99 5.90
N ASP A 96 9.13 -28.31 6.37
CA ASP A 96 10.37 -28.10 5.60
C ASP A 96 10.32 -28.83 4.26
N ALA A 97 9.93 -30.11 4.26
CA ALA A 97 9.77 -30.89 3.04
C ALA A 97 8.70 -30.31 2.09
N LEU A 98 7.61 -29.78 2.63
CA LEU A 98 6.54 -29.15 1.85
C LEU A 98 7.03 -27.88 1.13
N LEU A 99 7.73 -26.99 1.86
CA LEU A 99 8.14 -25.67 1.37
C LEU A 99 9.42 -25.73 0.53
N ALA A 100 10.40 -26.55 0.89
CA ALA A 100 11.70 -26.60 0.21
C ALA A 100 11.67 -27.36 -1.13
N SER A 101 10.62 -28.15 -1.41
CA SER A 101 10.56 -28.96 -2.63
C SER A 101 10.27 -28.11 -3.86
N SER A 102 11.05 -28.29 -4.93
CA SER A 102 10.85 -27.58 -6.20
C SER A 102 9.52 -27.92 -6.90
N SER A 103 8.89 -29.05 -6.55
CA SER A 103 7.61 -29.47 -7.11
C SER A 103 6.40 -29.09 -6.28
N THR A 104 6.59 -28.73 -4.99
CA THR A 104 5.53 -28.33 -4.05
C THR A 104 5.65 -26.90 -3.53
N GLY A 105 6.78 -26.23 -3.77
CA GLY A 105 7.03 -24.85 -3.39
C GLY A 105 6.56 -23.81 -4.42
N LEU A 106 6.59 -22.54 -4.03
CA LEU A 106 5.99 -21.43 -4.78
C LEU A 106 6.91 -20.87 -5.89
N GLN A 107 8.23 -20.90 -5.68
CA GLN A 107 9.19 -20.27 -6.58
C GLN A 107 9.04 -20.68 -8.05
N SER A 108 9.03 -21.98 -8.36
CA SER A 108 8.95 -22.44 -9.74
C SER A 108 7.66 -22.04 -10.47
N ILE A 109 6.54 -21.86 -9.76
CA ILE A 109 5.28 -21.46 -10.40
C ILE A 109 5.21 -19.95 -10.61
N LEU A 110 5.79 -19.15 -9.71
CA LEU A 110 5.96 -17.70 -9.90
C LEU A 110 6.88 -17.42 -11.08
N ASP A 111 8.04 -18.09 -11.17
CA ASP A 111 8.96 -17.97 -12.31
C ASP A 111 8.24 -18.28 -13.64
N SER A 112 7.36 -19.29 -13.63
CA SER A 112 6.60 -19.68 -14.82
C SER A 112 5.52 -18.67 -15.20
N PHE A 113 4.91 -18.01 -14.21
CA PHE A 113 3.91 -16.96 -14.40
C PHE A 113 4.54 -15.68 -14.96
N PHE A 114 5.64 -15.20 -14.39
CA PHE A 114 6.34 -14.03 -14.93
C PHE A 114 6.95 -14.30 -16.30
N ALA A 115 7.45 -15.52 -16.55
CA ALA A 115 7.88 -15.93 -17.89
C ALA A 115 6.74 -15.95 -18.92
N SER A 116 5.51 -16.31 -18.52
CA SER A 116 4.35 -16.27 -19.41
C SER A 116 3.91 -14.84 -19.72
N LEU A 117 3.98 -13.94 -18.72
CA LEU A 117 3.74 -12.50 -18.91
C LEU A 117 4.76 -11.90 -19.87
N GLN A 118 6.06 -12.16 -19.70
CA GLN A 118 7.10 -11.72 -20.63
C GLN A 118 6.84 -12.24 -22.06
N GLY A 119 6.47 -13.52 -22.18
CA GLY A 119 6.13 -14.12 -23.47
C GLY A 119 4.89 -13.49 -24.12
N SER A 120 3.93 -13.02 -23.32
CA SER A 120 2.77 -12.29 -23.84
C SER A 120 3.04 -10.80 -24.08
N ALA A 121 4.00 -10.20 -23.39
CA ALA A 121 4.47 -8.84 -23.64
C ALA A 121 5.16 -8.72 -25.01
N ASP A 122 5.81 -9.79 -25.49
CA ASP A 122 6.40 -9.84 -26.84
C ASP A 122 5.34 -9.79 -27.95
N ASN A 123 4.11 -10.23 -27.67
CA ASN A 123 2.98 -10.16 -28.59
C ASN A 123 1.65 -9.96 -27.85
N PRO A 124 1.36 -8.72 -27.39
CA PRO A 124 0.26 -8.44 -26.49
C PRO A 124 -1.12 -8.56 -27.16
N SER A 125 -1.19 -8.75 -28.48
CA SER A 125 -2.45 -8.97 -29.21
C SER A 125 -2.80 -10.46 -29.41
N TYR A 126 -1.88 -11.38 -29.08
CA TYR A 126 -2.04 -12.80 -29.39
C TYR A 126 -2.80 -13.55 -28.29
N ILE A 127 -4.07 -13.87 -28.54
CA ILE A 127 -4.96 -14.55 -27.57
C ILE A 127 -4.34 -15.81 -26.94
N PRO A 128 -3.68 -16.72 -27.69
CA PRO A 128 -3.09 -17.91 -27.08
C PRO A 128 -1.95 -17.63 -26.08
N SER A 129 -1.17 -16.54 -26.21
CA SER A 129 -0.17 -16.21 -25.18
C SER A 129 -0.85 -15.65 -23.92
N ARG A 130 -1.89 -14.85 -24.09
CA ARG A 130 -2.77 -14.37 -23.01
C ARG A 130 -3.46 -15.52 -22.27
N ASP A 131 -3.95 -16.55 -22.98
CA ASP A 131 -4.53 -17.75 -22.36
C ASP A 131 -3.51 -18.51 -21.51
N VAL A 132 -2.22 -18.53 -21.91
CA VAL A 132 -1.15 -19.12 -21.10
C VAL A 132 -0.95 -18.32 -19.82
N VAL A 133 -0.97 -16.98 -19.88
CA VAL A 133 -0.90 -16.12 -18.67
C VAL A 133 -2.00 -16.50 -17.68
N LEU A 134 -3.25 -16.56 -18.13
CA LEU A 134 -4.38 -16.95 -17.28
C LEU A 134 -4.20 -18.36 -16.69
N GLY A 135 -3.81 -19.34 -17.49
CA GLY A 135 -3.58 -20.70 -17.00
C GLY A 135 -2.45 -20.79 -15.95
N THR A 136 -1.40 -19.99 -16.12
CA THR A 136 -0.31 -19.90 -15.12
C THR A 136 -0.73 -19.11 -13.88
N ALA A 137 -1.56 -18.07 -14.01
CA ALA A 137 -2.11 -17.32 -12.88
C ALA A 137 -3.02 -18.19 -12.00
N ASP A 138 -3.92 -18.96 -12.62
CA ASP A 138 -4.76 -19.95 -11.95
C ASP A 138 -3.91 -20.99 -11.20
N SER A 139 -2.83 -21.46 -11.83
CA SER A 139 -1.88 -22.37 -11.20
C SER A 139 -1.14 -21.76 -10.00
N VAL A 140 -0.87 -20.44 -10.00
CA VAL A 140 -0.30 -19.72 -8.86
C VAL A 140 -1.30 -19.69 -7.70
N VAL A 141 -2.56 -19.31 -7.97
CA VAL A 141 -3.64 -19.30 -6.97
C VAL A 141 -3.84 -20.68 -6.35
N ASP A 142 -3.95 -21.72 -7.18
CA ASP A 142 -4.08 -23.11 -6.73
C ASP A 142 -2.90 -23.55 -5.87
N ARG A 143 -1.69 -23.05 -6.17
CA ARG A 143 -0.50 -23.35 -5.39
C ARG A 143 -0.55 -22.74 -4.00
N PHE A 144 -0.91 -21.46 -3.88
CA PHE A 144 -1.09 -20.80 -2.59
C PHE A 144 -2.12 -21.54 -1.73
N ARG A 145 -3.31 -21.82 -2.30
CA ARG A 145 -4.37 -22.59 -1.64
C ARG A 145 -3.91 -23.99 -1.22
N SER A 146 -3.17 -24.69 -2.07
CA SER A 146 -2.67 -26.05 -1.78
C SER A 146 -1.64 -26.07 -0.64
N ILE A 147 -0.71 -25.12 -0.60
CA ILE A 147 0.27 -25.00 0.49
C ILE A 147 -0.45 -24.66 1.78
N TYR A 148 -1.32 -23.64 1.77
CA TYR A 148 -2.12 -23.27 2.93
C TYR A 148 -2.95 -24.45 3.46
N LYS A 149 -3.66 -25.15 2.59
CA LYS A 149 -4.46 -26.32 2.95
C LYS A 149 -3.60 -27.39 3.63
N SER A 150 -2.42 -27.66 3.11
CA SER A 150 -1.49 -28.63 3.69
C SER A 150 -1.02 -28.22 5.09
N LEU A 151 -0.70 -26.93 5.29
CA LEU A 151 -0.34 -26.38 6.61
C LEU A 151 -1.53 -26.42 7.59
N ASN A 152 -2.74 -26.12 7.12
CA ASN A 152 -3.94 -26.20 7.94
C ASN A 152 -4.30 -27.66 8.29
N ASP A 153 -4.12 -28.60 7.36
CA ASP A 153 -4.29 -30.03 7.62
C ASP A 153 -3.28 -30.53 8.68
N GLN A 154 -2.04 -29.99 8.69
CA GLN A 154 -1.09 -30.21 9.77
C GLN A 154 -1.60 -29.66 11.11
N ASN A 155 -2.19 -28.46 11.11
CA ASN A 155 -2.80 -27.87 12.31
C ASN A 155 -3.94 -28.75 12.87
N GLN A 156 -4.80 -29.28 12.00
CA GLN A 156 -5.88 -30.19 12.40
C GLN A 156 -5.34 -31.52 12.94
N THR A 157 -4.26 -32.04 12.35
CA THR A 157 -3.58 -33.25 12.85
C THR A 157 -3.02 -33.01 14.25
N LEU A 158 -2.34 -31.88 14.48
CA LEU A 158 -1.86 -31.49 15.81
C LEU A 158 -2.99 -31.38 16.83
N ASN A 159 -4.13 -30.79 16.46
CA ASN A 159 -5.30 -30.71 17.34
C ASN A 159 -5.73 -32.10 17.84
N GLY A 160 -5.79 -33.08 16.93
CA GLY A 160 -6.10 -34.47 17.29
C GLY A 160 -5.03 -35.14 18.15
N GLN A 161 -3.75 -34.88 17.86
CA GLN A 161 -2.62 -35.41 18.63
C GLN A 161 -2.58 -34.84 20.05
N ILE A 162 -2.82 -33.52 20.22
CA ILE A 162 -2.93 -32.88 21.54
C ILE A 162 -4.06 -33.52 22.34
N ALA A 163 -5.24 -33.73 21.73
CA ALA A 163 -6.37 -34.36 22.41
C ALA A 163 -6.04 -35.79 22.87
N THR A 164 -5.41 -36.58 22.00
CA THR A 164 -4.99 -37.95 22.31
C THR A 164 -3.95 -37.98 23.43
N THR A 165 -2.96 -37.08 23.37
CA THR A 165 -1.91 -36.97 24.40
C THR A 165 -2.49 -36.57 25.76
N VAL A 166 -3.48 -35.67 25.78
CA VAL A 166 -4.21 -35.31 27.01
C VAL A 166 -4.96 -36.50 27.60
N ASP A 167 -5.61 -37.32 26.77
CA ASP A 167 -6.29 -38.53 27.21
C ASP A 167 -5.30 -39.56 27.80
N GLU A 168 -4.13 -39.71 27.19
CA GLU A 168 -3.05 -40.57 27.69
C GLU A 168 -2.48 -40.08 29.03
N ILE A 169 -2.26 -38.76 29.17
CA ILE A 169 -1.85 -38.14 30.45
C ILE A 169 -2.87 -38.48 31.54
N ASN A 170 -4.16 -38.32 31.28
CA ASN A 170 -5.22 -38.63 32.24
C ASN A 170 -5.23 -40.12 32.64
N ALA A 171 -5.05 -41.03 31.69
CA ALA A 171 -4.99 -42.46 31.98
C ALA A 171 -3.77 -42.82 32.86
N LEU A 172 -2.62 -42.21 32.61
CA LEU A 172 -1.41 -42.40 33.42
C LEU A 172 -1.57 -41.83 34.83
N THR A 173 -2.13 -40.62 34.98
CA THR A 173 -2.34 -40.00 36.29
C THR A 173 -3.34 -40.79 37.14
N GLU A 174 -4.43 -41.29 36.55
CA GLU A 174 -5.37 -42.21 37.21
C GLU A 174 -4.69 -43.53 37.64
N GLY A 175 -3.85 -44.10 36.77
CA GLY A 175 -3.06 -45.30 37.08
C GLY A 175 -2.12 -45.09 38.26
N ILE A 176 -1.42 -43.94 38.31
CA ILE A 176 -0.51 -43.57 39.39
C ILE A 176 -1.27 -43.38 40.71
N ALA A 177 -2.42 -42.68 40.69
CA ALA A 177 -3.26 -42.49 41.87
C ALA A 177 -3.77 -43.84 42.43
N SER A 178 -4.18 -44.76 41.55
CA SER A 178 -4.57 -46.13 41.92
C SER A 178 -3.42 -46.93 42.54
N LEU A 179 -2.21 -46.79 42.00
CA LEU A 179 -1.01 -47.40 42.56
C LEU A 179 -0.65 -46.79 43.91
N ASN A 180 -0.74 -45.47 44.09
CA ASN A 180 -0.52 -44.82 45.39
C ASN A 180 -1.48 -45.37 46.46
N ALA A 181 -2.77 -45.58 46.12
CA ALA A 181 -3.73 -46.20 47.03
C ALA A 181 -3.36 -47.66 47.36
N SER A 182 -2.94 -48.42 46.35
CA SER A 182 -2.55 -49.84 46.50
C SER A 182 -1.27 -50.00 47.33
N ILE A 183 -0.29 -49.11 47.14
CA ILE A 183 0.95 -49.05 47.93
C ILE A 183 0.62 -48.72 49.38
N LEU A 184 -0.23 -47.73 49.63
CA LEU A 184 -0.63 -47.35 50.98
C LEU A 184 -1.36 -48.49 51.72
N ASP A 185 -2.28 -49.19 51.05
CA ASP A 185 -2.98 -50.36 51.62
C ASP A 185 -2.01 -51.53 51.89
N ALA A 186 -1.08 -51.80 50.97
CA ALA A 186 -0.07 -52.84 51.14
C ALA A 186 0.87 -52.53 52.32
N GLN A 187 1.33 -51.28 52.44
CA GLN A 187 2.17 -50.83 53.55
C GLN A 187 1.42 -50.85 54.89
N GLY A 188 0.13 -50.51 54.91
CA GLY A 188 -0.71 -50.58 56.10
C GLY A 188 -0.94 -52.00 56.64
N ARG A 189 -0.83 -53.02 55.77
CA ARG A 189 -0.95 -54.44 56.12
C ARG A 189 0.40 -55.11 56.41
N ALA A 190 1.48 -54.63 55.80
CA ALA A 190 2.81 -55.18 55.94
C ALA A 190 3.50 -54.66 57.21
N THR A 191 4.00 -55.56 58.05
CA THR A 191 4.78 -55.19 59.26
C THR A 191 6.30 -55.22 59.03
N THR A 192 6.79 -55.57 57.83
CA THR A 192 8.24 -55.76 57.61
C THR A 192 8.77 -55.60 56.17
N GLU A 193 7.96 -55.71 55.11
CA GLU A 193 8.44 -55.67 53.72
C GLU A 193 7.67 -54.62 52.87
N PRO A 194 8.38 -53.72 52.15
CA PRO A 194 7.75 -52.77 51.23
C PRO A 194 7.25 -53.46 49.95
N PRO A 195 6.18 -52.95 49.30
CA PRO A 195 5.63 -53.53 48.06
C PRO A 195 6.46 -53.12 46.84
N ASN A 196 7.67 -53.68 46.69
CA ASN A 196 8.66 -53.25 45.70
C ASN A 196 8.14 -53.24 44.26
N ASP A 197 7.41 -54.28 43.82
CA ASP A 197 6.93 -54.37 42.44
C ASP A 197 5.87 -53.30 42.11
N LEU A 198 5.05 -52.89 43.09
CA LEU A 198 4.11 -51.77 42.92
C LEU A 198 4.85 -50.42 42.83
N LEU A 199 5.96 -50.29 43.56
CA LEU A 199 6.81 -49.11 43.47
C LEU A 199 7.51 -49.03 42.10
N ASP A 200 8.00 -50.16 41.56
CA ASP A 200 8.54 -50.25 40.19
C ASP A 200 7.48 -49.87 39.15
N GLN A 201 6.26 -50.41 39.25
CA GLN A 201 5.16 -50.07 38.34
C GLN A 201 4.80 -48.59 38.40
N ARG A 202 4.79 -48.00 39.61
CA ARG A 202 4.52 -46.56 39.76
C ARG A 202 5.61 -45.73 39.12
N ASP A 203 6.88 -46.07 39.35
CA ASP A 203 8.00 -45.34 38.75
C ASP A 203 7.99 -45.42 37.22
N GLU A 204 7.59 -46.56 36.65
CA GLU A 204 7.44 -46.73 35.20
C GLU A 204 6.29 -45.89 34.63
N LEU A 205 5.10 -45.87 35.26
CA LEU A 205 4.02 -44.99 34.82
C LEU A 205 4.40 -43.50 34.90
N VAL A 206 5.21 -43.12 35.89
CA VAL A 206 5.69 -41.75 36.03
C VAL A 206 6.75 -41.42 34.96
N ARG A 207 7.59 -42.38 34.59
CA ARG A 207 8.53 -42.25 33.46
C ARG A 207 7.77 -42.07 32.14
N GLN A 208 6.74 -42.88 31.88
CA GLN A 208 5.86 -42.72 30.72
C GLN A 208 5.14 -41.37 30.73
N LEU A 209 4.69 -40.90 31.89
CA LEU A 209 4.08 -39.58 32.01
C LEU A 209 5.07 -38.46 31.65
N SER A 210 6.34 -38.60 32.03
CA SER A 210 7.39 -37.64 31.67
C SER A 210 7.71 -37.59 30.17
N GLU A 211 7.37 -38.64 29.40
CA GLU A 211 7.46 -38.59 27.94
C GLU A 211 6.44 -37.61 27.34
N LEU A 212 5.29 -37.43 28.00
CA LEU A 212 4.17 -36.65 27.45
C LEU A 212 4.18 -35.19 27.90
N VAL A 213 4.61 -34.91 29.14
CA VAL A 213 4.63 -33.56 29.72
C VAL A 213 5.71 -33.44 30.78
N GLU A 214 6.26 -32.23 30.99
CA GLU A 214 7.13 -31.98 32.13
C GLU A 214 6.37 -32.15 33.45
N ILE A 215 6.98 -32.89 34.38
CA ILE A 215 6.40 -33.17 35.69
C ILE A 215 7.40 -32.96 36.81
N GLU A 216 6.90 -32.43 37.93
CA GLU A 216 7.61 -32.37 39.19
C GLU A 216 6.99 -33.38 40.16
N VAL A 217 7.82 -34.22 40.77
CA VAL A 217 7.36 -35.26 41.70
C VAL A 217 7.82 -34.94 43.11
N THR A 218 6.87 -34.83 44.02
CA THR A 218 7.12 -34.70 45.45
C THR A 218 6.58 -35.91 46.19
N VAL A 219 7.25 -36.30 47.28
CA VAL A 219 6.85 -37.47 48.07
C VAL A 219 6.37 -37.01 49.44
N ASP A 220 5.12 -37.34 49.78
CA ASP A 220 4.56 -37.16 51.12
C ASP A 220 4.00 -38.49 51.62
N SER A 221 4.45 -38.91 52.81
CA SER A 221 3.97 -40.14 53.46
C SER A 221 4.01 -41.38 52.53
N ASP A 222 5.10 -41.51 51.76
CA ASP A 222 5.36 -42.55 50.73
C ASP A 222 4.41 -42.55 49.50
N GLN A 223 3.52 -41.57 49.39
CA GLN A 223 2.70 -41.34 48.19
C GLN A 223 3.35 -40.31 47.26
N TYR A 224 3.17 -40.49 45.95
CA TYR A 224 3.65 -39.53 44.95
C TYR A 224 2.61 -38.46 44.67
N ASN A 225 3.04 -37.22 44.81
CA ASN A 225 2.32 -36.03 44.42
C ASN A 225 2.98 -35.50 43.15
N ILE A 226 2.21 -35.39 42.07
CA ILE A 226 2.73 -35.00 40.75
C ILE A 226 2.15 -33.65 40.39
N ALA A 227 3.05 -32.68 40.17
CA ALA A 227 2.72 -31.36 39.70
C ALA A 227 3.22 -31.15 38.26
N PHE A 228 2.62 -30.20 37.56
CA PHE A 228 3.04 -29.71 36.24
C PHE A 228 2.77 -28.20 36.16
N ALA A 229 3.29 -27.53 35.12
CA ALA A 229 2.95 -26.16 34.72
C ALA A 229 2.68 -25.20 35.89
N GLU A 230 3.74 -24.76 36.57
CA GLU A 230 3.71 -23.81 37.72
C GLU A 230 3.06 -24.35 39.01
N GLY A 231 3.06 -25.67 39.22
CA GLY A 231 2.66 -26.28 40.50
C GLY A 231 1.21 -26.79 40.54
N ASN A 232 0.55 -26.88 39.38
CA ASN A 232 -0.77 -27.50 39.26
C ASN A 232 -0.66 -29.01 39.54
N MET A 233 -1.50 -29.54 40.44
CA MET A 233 -1.38 -30.93 40.90
C MET A 233 -2.17 -31.89 39.99
N LEU A 234 -1.49 -32.72 39.21
CA LEU A 234 -2.11 -33.82 38.45
C LEU A 234 -2.47 -35.00 39.34
N VAL A 235 -1.61 -35.34 40.30
CA VAL A 235 -1.85 -36.41 41.27
C VAL A 235 -1.62 -35.87 42.67
N LEU A 236 -2.61 -36.04 43.53
CA LEU A 236 -2.55 -35.72 44.95
C LEU A 236 -2.88 -36.97 45.77
N GLY A 237 -1.85 -37.63 46.29
CA GLY A 237 -1.98 -38.87 47.05
C GLY A 237 -2.66 -39.97 46.22
N ASP A 238 -3.88 -40.33 46.61
CA ASP A 238 -4.71 -41.36 45.98
C ASP A 238 -5.75 -40.80 44.99
N SER A 239 -5.69 -39.50 44.67
CA SER A 239 -6.60 -38.83 43.75
C SER A 239 -5.87 -38.25 42.54
N ALA A 240 -6.50 -38.32 41.37
CA ALA A 240 -6.02 -37.71 40.13
C ALA A 240 -6.95 -36.56 39.72
N ASN A 241 -6.36 -35.45 39.27
CA ASN A 241 -7.03 -34.38 38.53
C ASN A 241 -6.83 -34.61 37.04
N SER A 242 -7.64 -33.96 36.21
CA SER A 242 -7.67 -34.22 34.76
C SER A 242 -7.31 -32.99 33.95
N LEU A 243 -6.70 -33.21 32.79
CA LEU A 243 -6.61 -32.26 31.71
C LEU A 243 -7.78 -32.46 30.74
N LEU A 244 -8.26 -31.38 30.12
CA LEU A 244 -9.26 -31.43 29.06
C LEU A 244 -8.75 -30.73 27.82
N ALA A 245 -8.77 -31.44 26.69
CA ALA A 245 -8.56 -30.86 25.38
C ALA A 245 -9.86 -30.22 24.88
N VAL A 246 -9.86 -28.91 24.72
CA VAL A 246 -11.02 -28.12 24.30
C VAL A 246 -10.60 -27.04 23.30
N PRO A 247 -11.54 -26.43 22.54
CA PRO A 247 -11.21 -25.24 21.75
C PRO A 247 -10.51 -24.18 22.62
N SER A 248 -9.41 -23.62 22.12
CA SER A 248 -8.61 -22.63 22.85
C SER A 248 -9.41 -21.36 23.08
N ALA A 249 -9.13 -20.67 24.18
CA ALA A 249 -9.69 -19.35 24.47
C ALA A 249 -9.27 -18.33 23.41
N GLU A 250 -7.99 -18.30 23.04
CA GLU A 250 -7.43 -17.34 22.07
C GLU A 250 -7.82 -17.66 20.62
N ASP A 251 -8.06 -18.94 20.33
CA ASP A 251 -8.39 -19.44 18.99
C ASP A 251 -9.28 -20.70 19.03
N PRO A 252 -10.59 -20.59 18.76
CA PRO A 252 -11.50 -21.73 18.74
C PRO A 252 -11.19 -22.79 17.67
N GLN A 253 -10.39 -22.46 16.65
CA GLN A 253 -9.96 -23.44 15.64
C GLN A 253 -8.76 -24.29 16.09
N GLN A 254 -8.14 -23.91 17.20
CA GLN A 254 -7.05 -24.66 17.82
C GLN A 254 -7.53 -25.38 19.07
N THR A 255 -6.99 -26.57 19.31
CA THR A 255 -7.15 -27.27 20.58
C THR A 255 -6.18 -26.69 21.59
N GLY A 256 -6.73 -26.15 22.67
CA GLY A 256 -6.02 -25.80 23.90
C GLY A 256 -6.26 -26.84 25.00
N VAL A 257 -5.51 -26.72 26.09
CA VAL A 257 -5.55 -27.62 27.23
C VAL A 257 -6.03 -26.86 28.46
N ARG A 258 -7.04 -27.40 29.14
CA ARG A 258 -7.52 -26.92 30.43
C ARG A 258 -7.15 -27.87 31.55
N PHE A 259 -6.68 -27.32 32.66
CA PHE A 259 -6.54 -28.06 33.90
C PHE A 259 -7.84 -28.03 34.68
N VAL A 260 -8.34 -29.21 35.09
CA VAL A 260 -9.58 -29.35 35.86
C VAL A 260 -9.32 -30.08 37.16
N SER A 261 -9.62 -29.40 38.26
CA SER A 261 -9.63 -29.95 39.62
C SER A 261 -10.88 -29.50 40.37
N SER A 262 -11.04 -29.97 41.61
CA SER A 262 -12.12 -29.49 42.49
C SER A 262 -12.01 -28.00 42.86
N LEU A 263 -10.83 -27.39 42.66
CA LEU A 263 -10.52 -26.01 43.09
C LEU A 263 -10.24 -25.06 41.91
N SER A 264 -9.87 -25.58 40.75
CA SER A 264 -9.44 -24.79 39.58
C SER A 264 -9.97 -25.38 38.27
N ASN A 265 -10.29 -24.50 37.31
CA ASN A 265 -10.65 -24.85 35.94
C ASN A 265 -10.11 -23.77 34.98
N GLU A 266 -8.83 -23.87 34.63
CA GLU A 266 -8.07 -22.82 33.92
C GLU A 266 -7.44 -23.34 32.62
N PHE A 267 -7.24 -22.47 31.64
CA PHE A 267 -6.42 -22.77 30.47
C PHE A 267 -4.93 -22.77 30.86
N VAL A 268 -4.22 -23.82 30.48
CA VAL A 268 -2.80 -24.02 30.79
C VAL A 268 -1.93 -24.15 29.54
N THR A 269 -2.50 -24.04 28.33
CA THR A 269 -1.80 -24.28 27.06
C THR A 269 -0.43 -23.59 26.97
N GLU A 270 -0.36 -22.28 27.20
CA GLU A 270 0.91 -21.52 27.12
C GLU A 270 1.89 -21.81 28.27
N LYS A 271 1.45 -22.50 29.32
CA LYS A 271 2.27 -22.89 30.47
C LYS A 271 2.84 -24.32 30.34
N LEU A 272 2.38 -25.07 29.35
CA LEU A 272 2.83 -26.43 29.11
C LEU A 272 4.22 -26.40 28.48
N THR A 273 5.15 -27.11 29.11
CA THR A 273 6.54 -27.25 28.71
C THR A 273 6.94 -28.73 28.86
N GLY A 274 7.98 -29.15 28.12
CA GLY A 274 8.46 -30.53 28.11
C GLY A 274 7.49 -31.56 27.53
N GLY A 275 8.07 -32.73 27.22
CA GLY A 275 7.37 -33.87 26.64
C GLY A 275 6.81 -33.62 25.25
N THR A 276 6.14 -34.62 24.71
CA THR A 276 5.52 -34.53 23.37
C THR A 276 4.49 -33.40 23.27
N LEU A 277 3.75 -33.11 24.35
CA LEU A 277 2.74 -32.05 24.38
C LEU A 277 3.37 -30.66 24.26
N GLY A 278 4.47 -30.39 24.99
CA GLY A 278 5.22 -29.14 24.87
C GLY A 278 5.79 -28.96 23.46
N GLY A 279 6.38 -30.01 22.89
CA GLY A 279 6.97 -29.95 21.54
C GLY A 279 5.96 -29.61 20.44
N MET A 280 4.73 -30.14 20.54
CA MET A 280 3.64 -29.81 19.61
C MET A 280 3.16 -28.36 19.75
N ILE A 281 3.08 -27.83 20.98
CA ILE A 281 2.67 -26.45 21.24
C ILE A 281 3.74 -25.48 20.73
N ASP A 282 5.02 -25.75 21.01
CA ASP A 282 6.16 -24.97 20.52
C ASP A 282 6.22 -24.98 19.00
N PHE A 283 6.03 -26.15 18.36
CA PHE A 283 5.99 -26.24 16.90
C PHE A 283 4.89 -25.37 16.29
N ARG A 284 3.68 -25.44 16.86
CA ARG A 284 2.54 -24.63 16.39
C ARG A 284 2.88 -23.13 16.45
N LYS A 285 3.47 -22.69 17.55
CA LYS A 285 3.80 -21.28 17.84
C LYS A 285 4.99 -20.77 17.03
N ASP A 286 6.08 -21.54 17.00
CA ASP A 286 7.38 -21.05 16.53
C ASP A 286 7.69 -21.37 15.07
N ALA A 287 6.93 -22.27 14.44
CA ALA A 287 7.16 -22.70 13.06
C ALA A 287 5.89 -22.63 12.21
N LEU A 288 4.83 -23.35 12.58
CA LEU A 288 3.62 -23.45 11.75
C LEU A 288 2.92 -22.10 11.58
N ALA A 289 2.69 -21.38 12.69
CA ALA A 289 2.04 -20.09 12.67
C ALA A 289 2.78 -19.03 11.83
N PRO A 290 4.10 -18.79 12.06
CA PRO A 290 4.90 -17.92 11.22
C PRO A 290 4.93 -18.33 9.74
N ALA A 291 5.01 -19.63 9.43
CA ALA A 291 5.02 -20.11 8.04
C ALA A 291 3.72 -19.76 7.30
N MET A 292 2.57 -19.92 7.96
CA MET A 292 1.27 -19.54 7.37
C MET A 292 1.17 -18.02 7.19
N ASN A 293 1.62 -17.23 8.16
CA ASN A 293 1.61 -15.77 8.06
C ASN A 293 2.54 -15.27 6.94
N GLN A 294 3.73 -15.85 6.78
CA GLN A 294 4.66 -15.50 5.71
C GLN A 294 4.09 -15.83 4.32
N LEU A 295 3.43 -16.99 4.18
CA LEU A 295 2.71 -17.32 2.94
C LEU A 295 1.60 -16.30 2.64
N GLY A 296 0.86 -15.90 3.67
CA GLY A 296 -0.17 -14.85 3.58
C GLY A 296 0.39 -13.48 3.18
N LEU A 297 1.54 -13.07 3.70
CA LEU A 297 2.19 -11.81 3.34
C LEU A 297 2.51 -11.76 1.84
N ILE A 298 3.10 -12.84 1.31
CA ILE A 298 3.44 -12.93 -0.11
C ILE A 298 2.16 -12.90 -0.96
N ALA A 299 1.09 -13.55 -0.51
CA ALA A 299 -0.22 -13.53 -1.16
C ALA A 299 -0.83 -12.11 -1.22
N VAL A 300 -0.78 -11.36 -0.11
CA VAL A 300 -1.23 -9.95 -0.06
C VAL A 300 -0.44 -9.09 -1.02
N ALA A 301 0.88 -9.15 -0.94
CA ALA A 301 1.77 -8.35 -1.77
C ALA A 301 1.56 -8.67 -3.26
N LEU A 302 1.56 -9.95 -3.65
CA LEU A 302 1.34 -10.33 -5.04
C LEU A 302 -0.02 -9.86 -5.56
N SER A 303 -1.09 -10.08 -4.78
CA SER A 303 -2.45 -9.71 -5.20
C SER A 303 -2.61 -8.21 -5.36
N SER A 304 -2.14 -7.44 -4.37
CA SER A 304 -2.33 -5.99 -4.32
C SER A 304 -1.49 -5.26 -5.37
N GLU A 305 -0.19 -5.57 -5.46
CA GLU A 305 0.70 -4.92 -6.42
C GLU A 305 0.31 -5.24 -7.87
N PHE A 306 -0.09 -6.48 -8.12
CA PHE A 306 -0.56 -6.86 -9.44
C PHE A 306 -1.86 -6.16 -9.81
N ASN A 307 -2.84 -6.10 -8.89
CA ASN A 307 -4.09 -5.39 -9.14
C ASN A 307 -3.86 -3.89 -9.37
N ALA A 308 -3.00 -3.26 -8.55
CA ALA A 308 -2.67 -1.85 -8.65
C ALA A 308 -2.01 -1.48 -9.99
N GLN A 309 -1.15 -2.36 -10.53
CA GLN A 309 -0.57 -2.13 -11.86
C GLN A 309 -1.53 -2.53 -12.99
N HIS A 310 -2.27 -3.63 -12.84
CA HIS A 310 -3.21 -4.09 -13.86
C HIS A 310 -4.33 -3.07 -14.10
N SER A 311 -4.82 -2.39 -13.05
CA SER A 311 -5.87 -1.38 -13.17
C SER A 311 -5.45 -0.08 -13.85
N GLN A 312 -4.15 0.18 -13.98
CA GLN A 312 -3.61 1.32 -14.73
C GLN A 312 -3.57 1.07 -16.24
N GLY A 313 -3.77 -0.17 -16.68
CA GLY A 313 -3.78 -0.54 -18.08
C GLY A 313 -5.16 -0.56 -18.72
N ILE A 314 -5.19 -0.89 -20.00
CA ILE A 314 -6.40 -1.17 -20.77
C ILE A 314 -6.38 -2.56 -21.41
N ASP A 315 -7.55 -3.16 -21.47
CA ASP A 315 -7.81 -4.48 -22.03
C ASP A 315 -8.03 -4.42 -23.57
N LEU A 316 -8.20 -5.57 -24.23
CA LEU A 316 -8.46 -5.62 -25.68
C LEU A 316 -9.86 -5.11 -26.08
N ASN A 317 -10.70 -4.79 -25.10
CA ASN A 317 -12.02 -4.20 -25.32
C ASN A 317 -11.99 -2.67 -25.17
N GLY A 318 -10.82 -2.09 -24.86
CA GLY A 318 -10.66 -0.65 -24.63
C GLY A 318 -11.18 -0.18 -23.26
N ASN A 319 -11.37 -1.10 -22.31
CA ASN A 319 -11.75 -0.76 -20.94
C ASN A 319 -10.51 -0.75 -20.03
N PHE A 320 -10.55 0.06 -18.97
CA PHE A 320 -9.57 -0.05 -17.90
C PHE A 320 -9.53 -1.46 -17.31
N GLY A 321 -8.32 -1.89 -16.91
CA GLY A 321 -8.14 -3.11 -16.16
C GLY A 321 -8.91 -3.07 -14.84
N GLY A 322 -9.50 -4.20 -14.47
CA GLY A 322 -10.01 -4.41 -13.11
C GLY A 322 -9.00 -5.15 -12.24
N ASP A 323 -9.47 -5.58 -11.08
CA ASP A 323 -8.74 -6.51 -10.22
C ASP A 323 -8.38 -7.79 -10.98
N PHE A 324 -7.10 -8.13 -11.00
CA PHE A 324 -6.63 -9.37 -11.60
C PHE A 324 -6.88 -10.56 -10.67
N PHE A 325 -6.47 -10.41 -9.41
CA PHE A 325 -6.74 -11.31 -8.30
C PHE A 325 -7.85 -10.74 -7.41
N GLN A 326 -8.53 -11.57 -6.62
CA GLN A 326 -9.50 -11.10 -5.63
C GLN A 326 -8.86 -10.03 -4.72
N ASP A 327 -9.48 -8.84 -4.63
CA ASP A 327 -9.07 -7.85 -3.65
C ASP A 327 -9.19 -8.43 -2.24
N LEU A 328 -8.06 -8.49 -1.54
CA LEU A 328 -7.97 -9.03 -0.19
C LEU A 328 -8.43 -7.99 0.84
N ASN A 329 -8.63 -6.72 0.47
CA ASN A 329 -9.31 -5.74 1.31
C ASN A 329 -10.83 -5.75 1.17
N ASP A 330 -11.40 -6.67 0.38
CA ASP A 330 -12.85 -6.86 0.29
C ASP A 330 -13.47 -6.97 1.69
N PRO A 331 -14.51 -6.17 2.03
CA PRO A 331 -15.13 -6.17 3.34
C PRO A 331 -15.62 -7.55 3.82
N GLU A 332 -15.99 -8.45 2.90
CA GLU A 332 -16.39 -9.82 3.24
C GLU A 332 -15.19 -10.65 3.76
N LEU A 333 -13.98 -10.36 3.29
CA LEU A 333 -12.73 -11.01 3.73
C LEU A 333 -12.11 -10.33 4.95
N ALA A 334 -12.30 -9.02 5.11
CA ALA A 334 -11.72 -8.22 6.19
C ALA A 334 -12.39 -8.46 7.56
N GLY A 335 -13.65 -8.90 7.59
CA GLY A 335 -14.46 -8.97 8.80
C GLY A 335 -14.14 -10.08 9.81
N ASN A 336 -14.91 -10.07 10.91
CA ASN A 336 -14.99 -11.13 11.90
C ASN A 336 -15.19 -12.50 11.23
N ASN A 337 -14.48 -13.52 11.71
CA ASN A 337 -14.39 -14.91 11.21
C ASN A 337 -13.23 -15.19 10.26
N ASN A 338 -12.64 -14.17 9.63
CA ASN A 338 -11.51 -14.37 8.72
C ASN A 338 -10.19 -13.90 9.33
N ARG A 339 -10.13 -12.63 9.78
CA ARG A 339 -8.90 -12.00 10.29
C ARG A 339 -8.92 -11.68 11.76
N ILE A 340 -10.10 -11.66 12.38
CA ILE A 340 -10.22 -11.33 13.80
C ILE A 340 -11.20 -12.27 14.49
N GLN A 341 -10.82 -12.68 15.68
CA GLN A 341 -11.54 -13.64 16.48
C GLN A 341 -11.59 -13.17 17.94
N GLY A 342 -12.78 -13.11 18.51
CA GLY A 342 -12.95 -12.85 19.95
C GLY A 342 -12.53 -14.03 20.80
N ASN A 343 -11.90 -13.73 21.92
CA ASN A 343 -11.49 -14.73 22.91
C ASN A 343 -12.73 -15.43 23.52
N GLY A 344 -12.64 -16.75 23.71
CA GLY A 344 -13.71 -17.58 24.26
C GLY A 344 -14.09 -17.27 25.72
N GLU A 345 -13.26 -16.51 26.44
CA GLU A 345 -13.52 -16.04 27.80
C GLU A 345 -14.14 -14.63 27.87
N ASN A 346 -14.37 -13.98 26.72
CA ASN A 346 -15.04 -12.67 26.66
C ASN A 346 -16.46 -12.73 27.24
N GLN A 347 -16.88 -11.66 27.91
CA GLN A 347 -18.16 -11.67 28.63
C GLN A 347 -19.36 -11.42 27.69
N PRO A 348 -20.41 -12.26 27.69
CA PRO A 348 -21.60 -12.07 26.86
C PRO A 348 -22.31 -10.71 27.11
N PRO A 349 -22.86 -10.03 26.09
CA PRO A 349 -22.99 -10.49 24.71
C PRO A 349 -21.69 -10.36 23.91
N VAL A 350 -21.41 -11.38 23.08
CA VAL A 350 -20.32 -11.35 22.10
C VAL A 350 -20.95 -10.87 20.78
N ASN A 351 -21.03 -9.55 20.62
CA ASN A 351 -21.69 -8.90 19.48
C ASN A 351 -20.81 -7.85 18.77
N GLN A 352 -19.51 -7.86 19.05
CA GLN A 352 -18.54 -6.93 18.48
C GLN A 352 -18.35 -7.24 17.00
N VAL A 353 -18.37 -6.20 16.16
CA VAL A 353 -18.12 -6.26 14.72
C VAL A 353 -16.84 -5.49 14.45
N MET A 354 -15.86 -6.18 13.87
CA MET A 354 -14.57 -5.59 13.53
C MET A 354 -14.09 -6.08 12.18
N SER A 355 -13.29 -5.25 11.53
CA SER A 355 -12.71 -5.53 10.22
C SER A 355 -11.22 -5.17 10.23
N VAL A 356 -10.41 -5.87 9.44
CA VAL A 356 -8.96 -5.68 9.35
C VAL A 356 -8.56 -5.51 7.89
N TYR A 357 -8.03 -4.34 7.56
CA TYR A 357 -7.58 -3.94 6.23
C TYR A 357 -6.05 -3.80 6.21
N PHE A 358 -5.47 -3.96 5.02
CA PHE A 358 -4.08 -3.67 4.72
C PHE A 358 -4.00 -2.27 4.10
N ASP A 359 -3.32 -1.34 4.77
CA ASP A 359 -3.14 0.03 4.27
C ASP A 359 -1.73 0.21 3.68
N ASP A 360 -0.70 -0.42 4.24
CA ASP A 360 0.69 -0.33 3.76
C ASP A 360 1.39 -1.70 3.86
N ILE A 361 1.58 -2.36 2.72
CA ILE A 361 2.18 -3.69 2.60
C ILE A 361 3.66 -3.68 3.02
N GLY A 362 4.36 -2.57 2.79
CA GLY A 362 5.76 -2.38 3.14
C GLY A 362 6.01 -2.29 4.66
N GLN A 363 4.95 -2.19 5.46
CA GLN A 363 5.02 -2.19 6.93
C GLN A 363 4.46 -3.47 7.58
N LEU A 364 3.83 -4.35 6.81
CA LEU A 364 3.19 -5.55 7.36
C LEU A 364 4.23 -6.51 7.99
N THR A 365 3.92 -7.00 9.19
CA THR A 365 4.75 -8.04 9.83
C THR A 365 4.08 -9.41 9.73
N THR A 366 4.88 -10.48 9.84
CA THR A 366 4.36 -11.86 9.87
C THR A 366 3.82 -12.29 11.24
N SER A 367 3.40 -11.34 12.08
CA SER A 367 2.89 -11.59 13.42
C SER A 367 1.36 -11.63 13.46
N ASP A 368 0.84 -12.38 14.43
CA ASP A 368 -0.51 -12.15 14.94
C ASP A 368 -0.47 -11.05 16.02
N TYR A 369 -1.62 -10.49 16.36
CA TYR A 369 -1.76 -9.45 17.37
C TYR A 369 -2.90 -9.78 18.33
N THR A 370 -2.83 -9.24 19.53
CA THR A 370 -3.91 -9.30 20.51
C THR A 370 -4.34 -7.89 20.87
N ILE A 371 -5.63 -7.61 20.69
CA ILE A 371 -6.28 -6.39 21.19
C ILE A 371 -6.85 -6.73 22.56
N GLU A 372 -6.43 -6.02 23.59
CA GLU A 372 -6.92 -6.19 24.96
C GLU A 372 -7.55 -4.89 25.48
N PHE A 373 -8.75 -5.00 26.03
CA PHE A 373 -9.46 -3.89 26.66
C PHE A 373 -9.07 -3.80 28.16
N THR A 374 -8.01 -3.05 28.46
CA THR A 374 -7.28 -3.07 29.74
C THR A 374 -7.86 -2.17 30.85
N GLY A 375 -8.78 -1.26 30.52
CA GLY A 375 -9.25 -0.22 31.44
C GLY A 375 -10.23 -0.70 32.51
N PRO A 376 -10.41 0.05 33.62
CA PRO A 376 -11.60 -0.09 34.48
C PRO A 376 -12.89 0.34 33.76
N ASP A 377 -12.76 1.14 32.69
CA ASP A 377 -13.81 1.59 31.78
C ASP A 377 -13.75 0.76 30.47
N SER A 378 -14.88 0.64 29.76
CA SER A 378 -15.04 -0.19 28.54
C SER A 378 -14.26 0.27 27.32
N ASP A 379 -13.60 1.42 27.39
CA ASP A 379 -13.23 2.19 26.20
C ASP A 379 -11.71 2.21 25.96
N SER A 380 -10.89 1.76 26.91
CA SER A 380 -9.42 1.75 26.77
C SER A 380 -8.93 0.43 26.18
N TYR A 381 -8.10 0.49 25.15
CA TYR A 381 -7.52 -0.68 24.49
C TYR A 381 -5.99 -0.59 24.37
N GLU A 382 -5.36 -1.75 24.28
CA GLU A 382 -3.96 -1.92 23.91
C GLU A 382 -3.84 -2.98 22.82
N VAL A 383 -2.93 -2.77 21.88
CA VAL A 383 -2.61 -3.74 20.84
C VAL A 383 -1.21 -4.28 21.09
N ILE A 384 -1.10 -5.59 21.21
CA ILE A 384 0.15 -6.31 21.50
C ILE A 384 0.49 -7.18 20.29
N ARG A 385 1.74 -7.09 19.80
CA ARG A 385 2.26 -7.98 18.77
C ARG A 385 2.71 -9.30 19.39
N ASN A 386 2.18 -10.43 18.91
CA ASN A 386 2.37 -11.72 19.58
C ASN A 386 3.76 -12.34 19.36
N SER A 387 4.48 -11.95 18.32
CA SER A 387 5.83 -12.46 18.02
C SER A 387 6.91 -11.95 18.99
N ASP A 388 6.78 -10.73 19.51
CA ASP A 388 7.77 -10.10 20.39
C ASP A 388 7.20 -9.54 21.71
N GLY A 389 5.87 -9.56 21.87
CA GLY A 389 5.17 -9.04 23.04
C GLY A 389 5.19 -7.52 23.15
N GLN A 390 5.57 -6.79 22.10
CA GLN A 390 5.61 -5.33 22.13
C GLN A 390 4.21 -4.74 22.00
N LYS A 391 3.94 -3.68 22.78
CA LYS A 391 2.77 -2.84 22.59
C LYS A 391 3.01 -1.96 21.37
N VAL A 392 2.27 -2.22 20.29
CA VAL A 392 2.40 -1.51 19.01
C VAL A 392 1.46 -0.30 18.94
N ASP A 393 0.34 -0.37 19.66
CA ASP A 393 -0.62 0.73 19.76
C ASP A 393 -1.45 0.68 21.06
N GLY A 394 -2.15 1.76 21.36
CA GLY A 394 -3.18 1.79 22.40
C GLY A 394 -3.78 3.17 22.62
N GLY A 395 -5.06 3.20 22.97
CA GLY A 395 -5.81 4.44 23.08
C GLY A 395 -7.15 4.26 23.79
N THR A 396 -8.04 5.22 23.59
CA THR A 396 -9.42 5.18 24.08
C THR A 396 -10.38 5.36 22.92
N ILE A 397 -11.45 4.57 22.87
CA ILE A 397 -12.57 4.76 21.93
C ILE A 397 -13.24 6.11 22.27
N ASP A 398 -13.19 7.07 21.36
CA ASP A 398 -13.61 8.45 21.62
C ASP A 398 -15.13 8.55 21.88
N GLY A 399 -15.50 8.75 23.15
CA GLY A 399 -16.88 8.91 23.59
C GLY A 399 -17.80 7.70 23.39
N GLY A 400 -17.24 6.50 23.12
CA GLY A 400 -18.01 5.29 22.80
C GLY A 400 -18.71 5.34 21.45
N ASN A 401 -18.30 6.26 20.56
CA ASN A 401 -18.84 6.33 19.20
C ASN A 401 -18.08 5.35 18.28
N LEU A 402 -18.83 4.46 17.64
CA LEU A 402 -18.34 3.59 16.57
C LEU A 402 -18.87 4.12 15.22
N PRO A 403 -18.11 3.99 14.11
CA PRO A 403 -16.85 3.24 14.02
C PRO A 403 -15.63 3.99 14.58
N THR A 404 -14.62 3.25 15.03
CA THR A 404 -13.30 3.77 15.43
C THR A 404 -12.21 3.02 14.69
N GLU A 405 -11.22 3.73 14.16
CA GLU A 405 -10.10 3.15 13.42
C GLU A 405 -8.82 3.11 14.27
N ILE A 406 -8.06 2.04 14.10
CA ILE A 406 -6.81 1.76 14.80
C ILE A 406 -5.78 1.35 13.74
N SER A 407 -4.73 2.15 13.54
CA SER A 407 -3.73 1.90 12.50
C SER A 407 -2.34 1.68 13.08
N PHE A 408 -1.69 0.56 12.73
CA PHE A 408 -0.35 0.19 13.18
C PHE A 408 0.25 -0.87 12.23
N ASP A 409 1.58 -0.93 12.10
CA ASP A 409 2.29 -1.95 11.31
C ASP A 409 1.68 -2.18 9.90
N GLY A 410 1.22 -1.12 9.22
CA GLY A 410 0.58 -1.22 7.90
C GLY A 410 -0.84 -1.79 7.87
N LEU A 411 -1.43 -2.08 9.03
CA LEU A 411 -2.79 -2.56 9.21
C LEU A 411 -3.70 -1.43 9.68
N ARG A 412 -4.97 -1.50 9.27
CA ARG A 412 -6.06 -0.69 9.84
C ARG A 412 -7.18 -1.58 10.32
N ILE A 413 -7.46 -1.50 11.61
CA ILE A 413 -8.54 -2.22 12.27
C ILE A 413 -9.69 -1.24 12.48
N VAL A 414 -10.86 -1.58 11.96
CA VAL A 414 -12.08 -0.81 12.16
C VAL A 414 -12.94 -1.52 13.18
N LEU A 415 -13.20 -0.87 14.31
CA LEU A 415 -14.21 -1.28 15.29
C LEU A 415 -15.55 -0.74 14.79
N GLU A 416 -16.36 -1.57 14.14
CA GLU A 416 -17.55 -1.14 13.40
C GLU A 416 -18.78 -0.94 14.31
N ASP A 417 -19.06 -1.93 15.16
CA ASP A 417 -20.23 -1.95 16.06
C ASP A 417 -20.00 -2.91 17.25
N GLY A 418 -20.85 -2.84 18.27
CA GLY A 418 -20.90 -3.77 19.40
C GLY A 418 -20.37 -3.22 20.72
N ASN A 419 -20.46 -4.03 21.78
CA ASN A 419 -20.13 -3.59 23.14
C ASN A 419 -18.80 -4.19 23.59
N PHE A 420 -17.75 -3.38 23.68
CA PHE A 420 -16.47 -3.79 24.26
C PHE A 420 -16.52 -3.63 25.78
N LYS A 421 -15.93 -4.58 26.52
CA LYS A 421 -15.89 -4.54 27.99
C LYS A 421 -14.47 -4.68 28.50
N ALA A 422 -14.26 -4.14 29.69
CA ALA A 422 -13.03 -4.36 30.45
C ALA A 422 -12.71 -5.86 30.57
N GLY A 423 -11.54 -6.25 30.09
CA GLY A 423 -11.03 -7.62 30.04
C GLY A 423 -11.36 -8.40 28.76
N ASP A 424 -12.12 -7.84 27.82
CA ASP A 424 -12.32 -8.50 26.52
C ASP A 424 -11.00 -8.52 25.72
N LYS A 425 -10.77 -9.64 25.03
CA LYS A 425 -9.59 -9.88 24.19
C LYS A 425 -9.99 -10.33 22.80
N PHE A 426 -9.24 -9.89 21.79
CA PHE A 426 -9.45 -10.28 20.39
C PHE A 426 -8.11 -10.60 19.73
N THR A 427 -8.03 -11.77 19.10
CA THR A 427 -6.85 -12.21 18.36
C THR A 427 -7.01 -11.79 16.90
N VAL A 428 -6.06 -11.00 16.41
CA VAL A 428 -5.95 -10.52 15.04
C VAL A 428 -4.92 -11.36 14.31
N LYS A 429 -5.34 -12.00 13.23
CA LYS A 429 -4.58 -12.91 12.38
C LYS A 429 -4.67 -12.42 10.93
N PRO A 430 -4.01 -11.29 10.63
CA PRO A 430 -4.26 -10.56 9.39
C PRO A 430 -3.91 -11.40 8.16
N LEU A 431 -2.84 -12.20 8.26
CA LEU A 431 -2.26 -12.93 7.14
C LEU A 431 -2.58 -14.44 7.14
N ARG A 432 -3.08 -14.98 8.27
CA ARG A 432 -3.12 -16.43 8.52
C ARG A 432 -3.86 -17.23 7.45
N ASN A 433 -5.01 -16.72 7.01
CA ASN A 433 -5.93 -17.41 6.12
C ASN A 433 -5.91 -16.87 4.68
N VAL A 434 -5.10 -15.84 4.42
CA VAL A 434 -5.18 -15.04 3.18
C VAL A 434 -4.81 -15.85 1.95
N ALA A 435 -3.83 -16.76 2.06
CA ALA A 435 -3.43 -17.62 0.94
C ALA A 435 -4.55 -18.56 0.45
N ASP A 436 -5.53 -18.91 1.30
CA ASP A 436 -6.72 -19.67 0.90
C ASP A 436 -7.73 -18.81 0.11
N GLN A 437 -7.77 -17.52 0.46
CA GLN A 437 -8.73 -16.53 -0.03
C GLN A 437 -8.34 -15.95 -1.39
N MET A 438 -7.08 -16.13 -1.82
CA MET A 438 -6.65 -15.75 -3.17
C MET A 438 -7.54 -16.41 -4.22
N ASP A 439 -7.96 -15.65 -5.21
CA ASP A 439 -8.75 -16.15 -6.34
C ASP A 439 -8.41 -15.34 -7.60
N LEU A 440 -8.59 -15.93 -8.79
CA LEU A 440 -8.45 -15.20 -10.04
C LEU A 440 -9.79 -14.55 -10.41
N LYS A 441 -9.79 -13.24 -10.67
CA LYS A 441 -10.99 -12.50 -11.07
C LYS A 441 -11.18 -12.41 -12.57
N ILE A 442 -10.08 -12.38 -13.31
CA ILE A 442 -10.08 -12.33 -14.77
C ILE A 442 -10.48 -13.70 -15.31
N THR A 443 -11.49 -13.71 -16.19
CA THR A 443 -12.01 -14.96 -16.77
C THR A 443 -11.75 -15.08 -18.26
N GLU A 444 -11.53 -13.96 -18.94
CA GLU A 444 -11.28 -13.92 -20.38
C GLU A 444 -9.92 -13.31 -20.69
N SER A 445 -9.21 -13.87 -21.68
CA SER A 445 -7.89 -13.35 -22.09
C SER A 445 -7.96 -11.94 -22.68
N ALA A 446 -9.13 -11.50 -23.14
CA ALA A 446 -9.37 -10.15 -23.63
C ALA A 446 -9.31 -9.10 -22.50
N GLU A 447 -9.67 -9.46 -21.27
CA GLU A 447 -9.71 -8.59 -20.08
C GLU A 447 -8.31 -8.27 -19.51
N LEU A 448 -7.26 -8.92 -20.05
CA LEU A 448 -5.88 -8.64 -19.63
C LEU A 448 -5.43 -7.25 -20.10
N ALA A 449 -5.18 -6.37 -19.14
CA ALA A 449 -4.91 -4.96 -19.34
C ALA A 449 -3.42 -4.69 -19.59
N PHE A 450 -2.93 -4.99 -20.80
CA PHE A 450 -1.50 -4.99 -21.12
C PHE A 450 -0.97 -3.68 -21.71
N GLY A 451 -1.84 -2.85 -22.28
CA GLY A 451 -1.49 -1.54 -22.81
C GLY A 451 -1.82 -0.42 -21.84
N TYR A 452 -1.34 0.80 -22.10
CA TYR A 452 -1.77 1.99 -21.39
C TYR A 452 -2.92 2.72 -22.11
N PRO A 453 -3.79 3.45 -21.38
CA PRO A 453 -4.98 4.09 -21.94
C PRO A 453 -4.69 5.27 -22.87
N MET A 454 -3.48 5.79 -22.88
CA MET A 454 -3.06 6.92 -23.72
C MET A 454 -1.96 6.51 -24.70
N ARG A 455 -1.93 7.18 -25.84
CA ARG A 455 -0.83 7.06 -26.80
C ARG A 455 -0.49 8.40 -27.42
N GLY A 456 0.79 8.54 -27.78
CA GLY A 456 1.33 9.71 -28.46
C GLY A 456 1.49 9.44 -29.95
N GLY A 457 1.02 10.37 -30.78
CA GLY A 457 1.15 10.36 -32.23
C GLY A 457 1.90 11.59 -32.72
N ALA A 458 2.67 11.45 -33.80
CA ALA A 458 3.25 12.59 -34.52
C ALA A 458 2.48 12.80 -35.83
N SER A 459 2.14 14.05 -36.15
CA SER A 459 1.48 14.35 -37.41
C SER A 459 2.40 14.04 -38.60
N LEU A 460 1.81 13.47 -39.66
CA LEU A 460 2.51 13.18 -40.92
C LEU A 460 3.00 14.45 -41.62
N GLY A 461 2.46 15.61 -41.26
CA GLY A 461 2.84 16.93 -41.78
C GLY A 461 4.12 17.49 -41.18
N ASN A 462 4.62 16.91 -40.08
CA ASN A 462 5.78 17.44 -39.36
C ASN A 462 7.02 17.50 -40.27
N GLN A 463 7.69 18.64 -40.26
CA GLN A 463 8.90 18.91 -41.04
C GLN A 463 10.17 18.78 -40.18
N GLY A 464 10.04 18.92 -38.86
CA GLY A 464 11.15 18.81 -37.93
C GLY A 464 11.59 17.37 -37.66
N THR A 465 12.51 17.23 -36.70
CA THR A 465 12.99 15.93 -36.19
C THR A 465 12.40 15.60 -34.83
N GLY A 466 11.34 16.31 -34.44
CA GLY A 466 10.65 16.09 -33.18
C GLY A 466 10.01 14.71 -33.09
N SER A 467 10.07 14.08 -31.93
CA SER A 467 9.38 12.82 -31.64
C SER A 467 8.79 12.84 -30.24
N ILE A 468 7.51 12.48 -30.14
CA ILE A 468 6.83 12.19 -28.88
C ILE A 468 7.03 10.72 -28.51
N ASP A 469 7.21 10.42 -27.24
CA ASP A 469 7.14 9.05 -26.74
C ASP A 469 5.69 8.54 -26.73
N GLN A 470 5.48 7.30 -26.25
CA GLN A 470 4.12 6.76 -26.15
C GLN A 470 3.40 7.19 -24.87
N GLY A 471 4.10 7.84 -23.93
CA GLY A 471 3.61 8.21 -22.61
C GLY A 471 3.79 7.12 -21.55
N THR A 472 3.79 7.54 -20.29
CA THR A 472 3.79 6.71 -19.09
C THR A 472 2.57 7.02 -18.24
N MET A 473 1.92 5.98 -17.74
CA MET A 473 0.80 6.13 -16.81
C MET A 473 1.33 6.41 -15.41
N LEU A 474 0.69 7.33 -14.69
CA LEU A 474 1.03 7.65 -13.30
C LEU A 474 -0.14 7.33 -12.36
N SER A 475 -1.38 7.56 -12.79
CA SER A 475 -2.60 7.22 -12.06
C SER A 475 -3.83 7.18 -12.97
N ALA A 476 -4.68 6.19 -12.76
CA ALA A 476 -5.98 6.08 -13.43
C ALA A 476 -7.04 7.06 -12.89
N ASP A 477 -6.79 7.69 -11.75
CA ASP A 477 -7.70 8.63 -11.10
C ASP A 477 -7.53 10.09 -11.60
N GLY A 478 -6.67 10.29 -12.62
CA GLY A 478 -6.49 11.60 -13.24
C GLY A 478 -7.76 12.10 -13.94
N LYS A 479 -8.04 13.41 -13.87
CA LYS A 479 -9.24 14.04 -14.47
C LYS A 479 -9.41 13.73 -15.96
N ALA A 480 -8.32 13.53 -16.68
CA ALA A 480 -8.32 13.18 -18.09
C ALA A 480 -9.05 11.84 -18.39
N PHE A 481 -9.28 11.01 -17.37
CA PHE A 481 -9.94 9.70 -17.45
C PHE A 481 -11.34 9.68 -16.81
N ASP A 482 -11.89 10.83 -16.41
CA ASP A 482 -13.23 10.93 -15.80
C ASP A 482 -14.35 10.37 -16.68
N VAL A 483 -14.14 10.36 -18.01
CA VAL A 483 -15.08 9.76 -18.96
C VAL A 483 -14.58 8.37 -19.37
N PRO A 484 -15.30 7.28 -19.02
CA PRO A 484 -14.84 5.93 -19.34
C PRO A 484 -14.62 5.70 -20.84
N GLY A 485 -13.48 5.09 -21.19
CA GLY A 485 -13.16 4.66 -22.55
C GLY A 485 -12.75 5.78 -23.51
N GLN A 486 -12.45 6.97 -22.99
CA GLN A 486 -11.90 8.06 -23.78
C GLN A 486 -10.98 8.96 -22.95
N LEU A 487 -10.08 9.66 -23.62
CA LEU A 487 -9.29 10.74 -23.03
C LEU A 487 -10.11 12.03 -23.15
N SER A 488 -10.39 12.69 -22.03
CA SER A 488 -11.30 13.83 -21.98
C SER A 488 -10.65 15.06 -21.32
N PRO A 489 -10.27 16.10 -22.09
CA PRO A 489 -10.27 16.14 -23.55
C PRO A 489 -9.08 15.37 -24.16
N PRO A 490 -9.18 14.92 -25.43
CA PRO A 490 -7.99 14.59 -26.21
C PRO A 490 -7.14 15.85 -26.39
N MET A 491 -5.82 15.69 -26.52
CA MET A 491 -4.91 16.83 -26.53
C MET A 491 -4.02 16.84 -27.77
N VAL A 492 -3.61 18.04 -28.18
CA VAL A 492 -2.62 18.23 -29.24
C VAL A 492 -1.56 19.21 -28.78
N VAL A 493 -0.30 18.83 -29.00
CA VAL A 493 0.86 19.68 -28.79
C VAL A 493 1.23 20.30 -30.12
N ILE A 494 1.21 21.63 -30.22
CA ILE A 494 1.55 22.37 -31.44
C ILE A 494 2.76 23.26 -31.17
N PHE A 495 3.80 23.13 -32.00
CA PHE A 495 4.99 23.96 -31.92
C PHE A 495 4.81 25.27 -32.69
N HIS A 496 5.12 26.38 -32.03
CA HIS A 496 5.14 27.71 -32.67
C HIS A 496 6.51 28.05 -33.23
N ASP A 497 7.56 27.50 -32.64
CA ASP A 497 8.93 27.58 -33.14
C ASP A 497 9.78 26.42 -32.59
N GLU A 498 11.11 26.45 -32.74
CA GLU A 498 11.98 25.36 -32.23
C GLU A 498 12.05 25.28 -30.69
N ARG A 499 11.64 26.33 -29.97
CA ARG A 499 11.75 26.53 -28.52
C ARG A 499 10.41 26.71 -27.81
N THR A 500 9.28 26.85 -28.50
CA THR A 500 7.99 27.08 -27.85
C THR A 500 6.88 26.20 -28.40
N TYR A 501 5.99 25.74 -27.52
CA TYR A 501 4.83 24.92 -27.88
C TYR A 501 3.60 25.24 -27.02
N SER A 502 2.42 24.89 -27.50
CA SER A 502 1.18 24.90 -26.71
C SER A 502 0.57 23.50 -26.65
N VAL A 503 -0.13 23.20 -25.56
CA VAL A 503 -1.01 22.04 -25.43
C VAL A 503 -2.46 22.52 -25.46
N LEU A 504 -3.22 21.99 -26.40
CA LEU A 504 -4.59 22.42 -26.70
C LEU A 504 -5.57 21.24 -26.56
N ASP A 505 -6.81 21.54 -26.20
CA ASP A 505 -7.95 20.63 -26.33
C ASP A 505 -8.21 20.36 -27.81
N ASN A 506 -8.12 19.10 -28.19
CA ASN A 506 -8.24 18.60 -29.55
C ASN A 506 -9.60 17.90 -29.80
N SER A 507 -10.63 18.18 -29.01
CA SER A 507 -11.98 17.62 -29.19
C SER A 507 -12.58 17.96 -30.56
N ASP A 508 -12.22 19.12 -31.12
CA ASP A 508 -12.43 19.48 -32.54
C ASP A 508 -11.08 19.72 -33.21
N PRO A 509 -10.51 18.72 -33.93
CA PRO A 509 -9.21 18.87 -34.59
C PRO A 509 -9.15 19.95 -35.67
N GLY A 510 -10.30 20.43 -36.16
CA GLY A 510 -10.35 21.54 -37.10
C GLY A 510 -10.19 22.90 -36.41
N ASN A 511 -10.42 22.97 -35.10
CA ASN A 511 -10.32 24.17 -34.29
C ASN A 511 -9.92 23.83 -32.84
N PRO A 512 -8.65 23.43 -32.60
CA PRO A 512 -8.16 23.18 -31.25
C PRO A 512 -8.27 24.44 -30.39
N VAL A 513 -8.69 24.29 -29.13
CA VAL A 513 -8.90 25.41 -28.20
C VAL A 513 -7.98 25.29 -26.99
N PRO A 514 -7.68 26.39 -26.26
CA PRO A 514 -6.84 26.32 -25.07
C PRO A 514 -7.42 25.39 -24.00
N LEU A 515 -6.54 24.65 -23.30
CA LEU A 515 -6.91 23.86 -22.13
C LEU A 515 -7.36 24.76 -20.97
N ASP A 516 -8.01 24.15 -19.97
CA ASP A 516 -8.34 24.79 -18.70
C ASP A 516 -7.76 23.99 -17.52
N PRO A 517 -6.68 24.46 -16.85
CA PRO A 517 -5.98 25.73 -17.08
C PRO A 517 -5.12 25.73 -18.37
N PRO A 518 -4.88 26.90 -18.99
CA PRO A 518 -4.22 27.00 -20.30
C PRO A 518 -2.73 26.66 -20.25
N MET A 519 -2.25 25.85 -21.18
CA MET A 519 -0.84 25.44 -21.31
C MET A 519 -0.25 25.95 -22.63
N GLU A 520 -0.08 27.26 -22.77
CA GLU A 520 0.36 27.88 -24.02
C GLU A 520 1.76 28.48 -23.97
N TYR A 521 2.46 28.46 -25.11
CA TYR A 521 3.81 29.01 -25.30
C TYR A 521 4.81 28.54 -24.24
N LEU A 522 4.71 27.27 -23.85
CA LEU A 522 5.63 26.62 -22.93
C LEU A 522 7.02 26.48 -23.56
N ASN A 523 8.03 26.63 -22.73
CA ASN A 523 9.43 26.52 -23.14
C ASN A 523 9.82 25.07 -23.47
N PHE A 524 10.54 24.92 -24.57
CA PHE A 524 11.11 23.67 -25.05
C PHE A 524 12.62 23.82 -25.26
N VAL A 525 13.38 22.85 -24.77
CA VAL A 525 14.83 22.81 -24.99
C VAL A 525 15.14 21.86 -26.17
N PRO A 526 15.62 22.38 -27.32
CA PRO A 526 15.85 21.54 -28.49
C PRO A 526 16.97 20.52 -28.27
N GLY A 527 16.72 19.28 -28.69
CA GLY A 527 17.68 18.17 -28.63
C GLY A 527 17.79 17.46 -27.28
N THR A 528 16.99 17.85 -26.29
CA THR A 528 16.79 17.12 -25.03
C THR A 528 15.37 16.55 -24.94
N SER A 529 15.13 15.68 -23.97
CA SER A 529 13.78 15.19 -23.65
C SER A 529 13.10 16.21 -22.74
N ASN A 530 11.91 16.68 -23.11
CA ASN A 530 11.12 17.66 -22.36
C ASN A 530 9.80 17.01 -21.96
N THR A 531 9.51 16.93 -20.67
CA THR A 531 8.23 16.42 -20.14
C THR A 531 7.13 17.44 -20.33
N ILE A 532 5.95 17.00 -20.74
CA ILE A 532 4.82 17.88 -21.08
C ILE A 532 3.94 18.16 -19.86
N PHE A 533 3.69 17.13 -19.03
CA PHE A 533 2.87 17.21 -17.83
C PHE A 533 3.70 16.90 -16.59
N THR A 534 3.23 17.43 -15.46
CA THR A 534 3.82 17.21 -14.13
C THR A 534 3.58 15.77 -13.64
N ASP A 535 4.51 15.27 -12.84
CA ASP A 535 4.39 14.03 -12.07
C ASP A 535 3.90 14.27 -10.63
N ASP A 536 3.74 15.54 -10.22
CA ASP A 536 3.24 15.93 -8.90
C ASP A 536 1.70 16.09 -8.91
N PRO A 537 0.94 15.21 -8.22
CA PRO A 537 -0.52 15.30 -8.15
C PRO A 537 -1.03 16.54 -7.39
N GLY A 538 -0.19 17.18 -6.58
CA GLY A 538 -0.54 18.40 -5.84
C GLY A 538 -0.22 19.70 -6.57
N GLU A 539 0.40 19.62 -7.76
CA GLU A 539 0.73 20.81 -8.56
C GLU A 539 -0.54 21.50 -9.07
N THR A 540 -0.57 22.82 -8.92
CA THR A 540 -1.67 23.66 -9.38
C THR A 540 -1.17 24.82 -10.22
N MET A 541 -2.03 25.35 -11.09
CA MET A 541 -1.75 26.53 -11.88
C MET A 541 -2.84 27.56 -11.73
N ILE A 542 -2.43 28.82 -11.62
CA ILE A 542 -3.31 29.98 -11.73
C ILE A 542 -2.89 30.72 -13.00
N SER A 543 -3.86 31.00 -13.85
CA SER A 543 -3.65 31.81 -15.05
C SER A 543 -4.19 33.21 -14.82
N SER A 544 -3.46 34.22 -15.28
CA SER A 544 -3.97 35.57 -15.27
C SER A 544 -5.05 35.68 -16.33
N TRP A 545 -6.13 36.39 -16.02
CA TRP A 545 -7.10 36.78 -17.04
C TRP A 545 -6.37 37.64 -18.09
N ARG A 546 -6.48 37.24 -19.36
CA ARG A 546 -5.51 37.57 -20.42
C ARG A 546 -5.58 39.05 -20.86
N PRO A 547 -4.78 39.52 -21.85
CA PRO A 547 -4.13 40.81 -21.76
C PRO A 547 -5.06 42.02 -21.72
N ARG A 548 -4.65 43.05 -20.97
CA ARG A 548 -5.47 44.24 -20.80
C ARG A 548 -5.35 45.15 -22.01
N LEU A 549 -6.48 45.36 -22.69
CA LEU A 549 -6.61 46.54 -23.54
C LEU A 549 -6.67 47.79 -22.65
N PRO A 550 -5.96 48.88 -23.00
CA PRO A 550 -6.18 50.16 -22.32
C PRO A 550 -7.62 50.64 -22.55
N THR A 551 -8.05 51.68 -21.85
CA THR A 551 -9.43 52.19 -22.01
C THR A 551 -9.65 52.98 -23.31
N SER A 552 -8.57 53.47 -23.91
CA SER A 552 -8.56 54.21 -25.18
C SER A 552 -7.13 54.26 -25.73
N ALA A 553 -7.00 54.46 -27.04
CA ALA A 553 -5.69 54.75 -27.65
C ALA A 553 -5.11 56.07 -27.12
N THR A 554 -3.80 56.08 -26.86
CA THR A 554 -3.07 57.28 -26.43
C THR A 554 -2.65 58.08 -27.67
N ILE A 555 -3.01 59.36 -27.71
CA ILE A 555 -2.64 60.25 -28.82
C ILE A 555 -1.33 60.95 -28.51
N THR A 556 -0.31 60.75 -29.34
CA THR A 556 1.00 61.40 -29.24
C THR A 556 1.10 62.54 -30.27
N PRO A 557 1.24 63.81 -29.83
CA PRO A 557 1.38 64.92 -30.77
C PRO A 557 2.74 64.96 -31.47
N ASP A 558 2.74 65.31 -32.77
CA ASP A 558 3.94 65.57 -33.58
C ASP A 558 5.00 64.43 -33.61
N GLY A 559 4.58 63.16 -33.73
CA GLY A 559 5.47 62.01 -33.98
C GLY A 559 5.14 60.72 -33.22
N THR A 560 6.02 59.70 -33.34
CA THR A 560 5.92 58.44 -32.58
C THR A 560 6.37 58.60 -31.14
N SER A 561 5.80 57.81 -30.24
CA SER A 561 6.18 57.85 -28.84
C SER A 561 7.54 57.17 -28.61
N SER A 562 8.45 57.84 -27.88
CA SER A 562 9.73 57.22 -27.47
C SER A 562 9.59 56.26 -26.27
N SER A 563 8.39 56.15 -25.69
CA SER A 563 8.08 55.24 -24.58
C SER A 563 6.66 54.72 -24.76
N PRO A 564 6.43 53.40 -24.63
CA PRO A 564 5.08 52.87 -24.75
C PRO A 564 4.15 53.50 -23.69
N PRO A 565 2.88 53.76 -24.02
CA PRO A 565 1.87 54.20 -23.06
C PRO A 565 1.57 53.10 -22.05
N TYR A 566 0.82 53.46 -21.01
CA TYR A 566 0.43 52.53 -19.96
C TYR A 566 -0.34 51.33 -20.53
N ASN A 567 0.12 50.10 -20.24
CA ASN A 567 -0.44 48.83 -20.73
C ASN A 567 -1.73 48.38 -20.00
N GLY A 568 -2.28 49.20 -19.10
CA GLY A 568 -3.50 48.88 -18.35
C GLY A 568 -3.29 48.02 -17.10
N ILE A 569 -2.09 47.50 -16.83
CA ILE A 569 -1.79 46.62 -15.67
C ILE A 569 -1.39 47.45 -14.43
N ASN A 570 -2.24 47.46 -13.39
CA ASN A 570 -1.90 48.13 -12.13
C ASN A 570 -0.88 47.31 -11.32
N SER A 571 -0.23 47.97 -10.36
CA SER A 571 0.62 47.29 -9.38
C SER A 571 -0.15 46.21 -8.61
N GLU A 572 0.46 45.04 -8.47
CA GLU A 572 -0.12 43.87 -7.81
C GLU A 572 0.82 43.32 -6.74
N ARG A 573 0.25 42.83 -5.64
CA ARG A 573 0.96 42.14 -4.57
C ARG A 573 0.58 40.68 -4.57
N PHE A 574 1.58 39.82 -4.67
CA PHE A 574 1.48 38.37 -4.55
C PHE A 574 1.98 37.94 -3.18
N THR A 575 1.16 37.20 -2.44
CA THR A 575 1.49 36.65 -1.12
C THR A 575 1.48 35.15 -1.23
N PHE A 576 2.65 34.52 -1.24
CA PHE A 576 2.79 33.07 -1.33
C PHE A 576 2.84 32.46 0.07
N SER A 577 2.11 31.37 0.26
CA SER A 577 2.07 30.61 1.51
C SER A 577 2.29 29.13 1.25
N ARG A 578 2.91 28.43 2.20
CA ARG A 578 3.19 26.99 2.15
C ARG A 578 2.48 26.27 3.28
N THR A 579 1.82 25.16 2.95
CA THR A 579 1.16 24.27 3.92
C THR A 579 2.08 23.12 4.26
N ASP A 580 2.32 22.88 5.55
CA ASP A 580 3.07 21.72 6.01
C ASP A 580 2.20 20.45 5.83
N PRO A 581 2.68 19.43 5.09
CA PRO A 581 1.86 18.26 4.73
C PRO A 581 1.56 17.33 5.91
N VAL A 582 2.32 17.42 7.02
CA VAL A 582 2.14 16.55 8.20
C VAL A 582 1.24 17.21 9.24
N THR A 583 1.37 18.53 9.41
CA THR A 583 0.69 19.29 10.47
C THR A 583 -0.50 20.12 9.97
N GLY A 584 -0.58 20.40 8.67
CA GLY A 584 -1.57 21.27 8.05
C GLY A 584 -1.39 22.76 8.37
N GLU A 585 -0.26 23.16 8.98
CA GLU A 585 0.02 24.56 9.31
C GLU A 585 0.40 25.35 8.04
N VAL A 586 -0.23 26.51 7.83
CA VAL A 586 0.05 27.40 6.69
C VAL A 586 0.99 28.52 7.13
N THR A 587 2.12 28.65 6.44
CA THR A 587 3.14 29.67 6.70
C THR A 587 3.31 30.59 5.49
N GLU A 588 3.35 31.91 5.71
CA GLU A 588 3.66 32.88 4.65
C GLU A 588 5.15 32.74 4.27
N ASP A 589 5.42 32.47 3.00
CA ASP A 589 6.77 32.22 2.46
C ASP A 589 7.39 33.53 1.96
N LYS A 590 6.79 34.15 0.93
CA LYS A 590 7.32 35.35 0.27
C LYS A 590 6.20 36.25 -0.25
N THR A 591 6.36 37.55 -0.03
CA THR A 591 5.51 38.58 -0.64
C THR A 591 6.28 39.32 -1.73
N VAL A 592 5.72 39.41 -2.93
CA VAL A 592 6.26 40.10 -4.11
C VAL A 592 5.31 41.21 -4.54
N ILE A 593 5.84 42.35 -5.00
CA ILE A 593 5.04 43.45 -5.54
C ILE A 593 5.54 43.79 -6.94
N THR A 594 4.64 43.73 -7.92
CA THR A 594 4.91 44.14 -9.30
C THR A 594 4.55 45.62 -9.48
N PRO A 595 5.37 46.40 -10.19
CA PRO A 595 5.07 47.82 -10.43
C PRO A 595 3.93 48.00 -11.43
N THR A 596 3.25 49.15 -11.37
CA THR A 596 2.27 49.55 -12.39
C THR A 596 2.94 49.61 -13.76
N GLY A 597 2.33 48.98 -14.77
CA GLY A 597 2.85 48.95 -16.13
C GLY A 597 3.97 47.93 -16.38
N ALA A 598 4.20 46.98 -15.46
CA ALA A 598 5.11 45.86 -15.72
C ALA A 598 4.59 45.00 -16.88
N SER A 599 5.50 44.52 -17.74
CA SER A 599 5.16 43.51 -18.75
C SER A 599 4.89 42.16 -18.08
N ALA A 600 4.23 41.25 -18.79
CA ALA A 600 4.03 39.90 -18.28
C ALA A 600 5.37 39.16 -18.10
N ALA A 601 6.34 39.42 -18.98
CA ALA A 601 7.72 38.93 -18.86
C ALA A 601 8.37 39.34 -17.53
N ASP A 602 8.29 40.64 -17.16
CA ASP A 602 8.83 41.15 -15.90
C ASP A 602 8.15 40.52 -14.68
N ILE A 603 6.84 40.34 -14.75
CA ILE A 603 6.05 39.71 -13.68
C ILE A 603 6.47 38.24 -13.53
N ALA A 604 6.48 37.46 -14.62
CA ALA A 604 6.88 36.06 -14.60
C ALA A 604 8.33 35.89 -14.11
N ALA A 605 9.27 36.71 -14.58
CA ALA A 605 10.66 36.69 -14.10
C ALA A 605 10.75 36.92 -12.59
N THR A 606 9.93 37.81 -12.03
CA THR A 606 9.90 38.07 -10.59
C THR A 606 9.29 36.89 -9.80
N LEU A 607 8.25 36.26 -10.34
CA LEU A 607 7.60 35.09 -9.71
C LEU A 607 8.47 33.83 -9.76
N ASN A 608 9.25 33.65 -10.83
CA ASN A 608 10.24 32.58 -10.98
C ASN A 608 11.39 32.65 -9.94
N GLU A 609 11.54 33.75 -9.19
CA GLU A 609 12.48 33.82 -8.06
C GLU A 609 11.94 33.17 -6.77
N ILE A 610 10.75 32.58 -6.80
CA ILE A 610 10.10 31.93 -5.65
C ILE A 610 10.29 30.42 -5.78
N ASP A 611 10.78 29.79 -4.71
CA ASP A 611 11.04 28.36 -4.69
C ASP A 611 9.72 27.56 -4.81
N GLY A 612 9.66 26.61 -5.74
CA GLY A 612 8.45 25.83 -6.04
C GLY A 612 7.40 26.57 -6.88
N VAL A 613 7.72 27.73 -7.45
CA VAL A 613 6.85 28.48 -8.37
C VAL A 613 7.52 28.63 -9.73
N SER A 614 6.78 28.31 -10.79
CA SER A 614 7.18 28.53 -12.18
C SER A 614 6.15 29.41 -12.85
N ALA A 615 6.58 30.46 -13.53
CA ALA A 615 5.72 31.39 -14.24
C ALA A 615 6.12 31.49 -15.71
N ASN A 616 5.16 31.27 -16.60
CA ASN A 616 5.29 31.49 -18.03
C ASN A 616 4.57 32.78 -18.44
N ALA A 617 5.06 33.46 -19.47
CA ALA A 617 4.44 34.68 -19.97
C ALA A 617 4.45 34.76 -21.50
N TYR A 618 3.39 35.32 -22.06
CA TYR A 618 3.29 35.65 -23.48
C TYR A 618 2.30 36.81 -23.66
N THR A 619 2.40 37.50 -24.78
CA THR A 619 1.50 38.60 -25.14
C THR A 619 0.90 38.33 -26.49
N GLN A 620 -0.40 38.53 -26.63
CA GLN A 620 -1.09 38.37 -27.92
C GLN A 620 -2.03 39.54 -28.18
N VAL A 621 -2.04 40.00 -29.42
CA VAL A 621 -2.93 41.04 -29.92
C VAL A 621 -3.45 40.69 -31.30
N GLN A 622 -4.71 41.00 -31.56
CA GLN A 622 -5.40 40.74 -32.81
C GLN A 622 -5.86 42.05 -33.44
N LEU A 623 -5.49 42.27 -34.70
CA LEU A 623 -5.92 43.40 -35.50
C LEU A 623 -6.93 42.93 -36.55
N SER A 624 -8.04 43.65 -36.68
CA SER A 624 -9.12 43.29 -37.61
C SER A 624 -9.84 44.54 -38.13
N ASN A 625 -10.79 44.38 -39.05
CA ASN A 625 -11.64 45.48 -39.56
C ASN A 625 -10.85 46.69 -40.09
N PHE A 626 -9.74 46.43 -40.80
CA PHE A 626 -8.93 47.47 -41.43
C PHE A 626 -9.76 48.26 -42.46
N THR A 627 -9.78 49.57 -42.29
CA THR A 627 -10.30 50.53 -43.27
C THR A 627 -9.15 51.47 -43.63
N ASN A 628 -8.71 51.43 -44.88
CA ASN A 628 -7.80 52.41 -45.45
C ASN A 628 -8.64 53.34 -46.33
N SER A 629 -8.85 54.58 -45.89
CA SER A 629 -9.60 55.57 -46.65
C SER A 629 -8.78 56.83 -46.85
N GLY A 630 -8.38 57.03 -48.10
CA GLY A 630 -7.74 58.23 -48.59
C GLY A 630 -7.79 58.24 -50.11
N THR A 631 -7.62 59.41 -50.73
CA THR A 631 -7.33 59.42 -52.18
C THR A 631 -5.95 58.77 -52.39
N PRO A 632 -5.71 58.01 -53.47
CA PRO A 632 -4.48 57.21 -53.67
C PRO A 632 -3.13 57.94 -53.57
N TYR A 633 -3.11 59.27 -53.40
CA TYR A 633 -1.93 60.12 -53.31
C TYR A 633 -2.25 61.40 -52.50
N ASP A 634 -2.49 61.30 -51.19
CA ASP A 634 -2.11 62.40 -50.28
C ASP A 634 -0.75 62.05 -49.64
N PRO A 635 0.38 62.39 -50.30
CA PRO A 635 1.72 62.06 -49.79
C PRO A 635 2.05 62.75 -48.46
N ASP A 636 1.18 63.65 -47.96
CA ASP A 636 1.34 64.34 -46.69
C ASP A 636 0.63 63.63 -45.51
N ASN A 637 -0.07 62.50 -45.72
CA ASN A 637 -0.71 61.70 -44.65
C ASN A 637 -0.90 60.19 -44.99
N PRO A 638 0.17 59.40 -45.12
CA PRO A 638 0.08 57.95 -45.35
C PRO A 638 -0.48 57.18 -44.14
N PHE A 639 -1.19 56.06 -44.40
CA PHE A 639 -1.60 55.10 -43.36
C PHE A 639 -0.39 54.26 -42.94
N GLU A 640 0.22 54.65 -41.82
CA GLU A 640 1.41 54.02 -41.27
C GLU A 640 1.10 53.25 -40.00
N ILE A 641 1.73 52.07 -39.83
CA ILE A 641 1.63 51.24 -38.64
C ILE A 641 3.02 50.91 -38.12
N TRP A 642 3.24 51.09 -36.82
CA TRP A 642 4.43 50.64 -36.12
C TRP A 642 4.10 49.54 -35.13
N VAL A 643 5.02 48.58 -34.99
CA VAL A 643 5.01 47.54 -33.95
C VAL A 643 6.32 47.64 -33.19
N ASN A 644 6.24 47.85 -31.87
CA ASN A 644 7.38 48.03 -30.96
C ASN A 644 8.42 49.06 -31.47
N GLY A 645 7.92 50.14 -32.10
CA GLY A 645 8.74 51.24 -32.63
C GLY A 645 9.30 51.02 -34.04
N TYR A 646 9.03 49.88 -34.67
CA TYR A 646 9.42 49.58 -36.05
C TYR A 646 8.26 49.79 -37.01
N GLU A 647 8.48 50.59 -38.04
CA GLU A 647 7.45 50.87 -39.06
C GLU A 647 7.31 49.68 -40.01
N ILE A 648 6.13 49.08 -40.05
CA ILE A 648 5.83 47.89 -40.85
C ILE A 648 5.44 48.27 -42.29
N THR A 649 4.83 49.44 -42.44
CA THR A 649 4.28 49.98 -43.69
C THR A 649 5.26 50.86 -44.49
N LEU A 650 6.55 50.88 -44.13
CA LEU A 650 7.53 51.75 -44.79
C LEU A 650 7.82 51.29 -46.25
N ASP A 651 7.78 52.22 -47.20
CA ASP A 651 8.04 51.98 -48.63
C ASP A 651 9.54 51.86 -49.00
N ASP A 652 10.45 52.49 -48.23
CA ASP A 652 11.91 52.49 -48.49
C ASP A 652 12.65 51.79 -47.32
N LEU A 653 12.96 50.51 -47.50
CA LEU A 653 13.47 49.63 -46.45
C LEU A 653 14.93 49.96 -46.07
N GLY A 654 15.21 50.00 -44.76
CA GLY A 654 16.56 50.22 -44.20
C GLY A 654 17.42 48.94 -44.14
N PRO A 655 18.72 49.04 -43.81
CA PRO A 655 19.66 47.90 -43.78
C PRO A 655 19.43 46.87 -42.66
N SER A 656 18.58 47.15 -41.66
CA SER A 656 18.11 46.18 -40.64
C SER A 656 16.92 45.33 -41.12
N GLN A 657 16.33 45.67 -42.27
CA GLN A 657 15.25 44.94 -42.92
C GLN A 657 15.83 44.12 -44.10
N THR A 658 16.66 43.11 -43.80
CA THR A 658 17.25 42.27 -44.86
C THR A 658 16.34 41.09 -45.22
N ILE A 659 15.82 41.19 -46.44
CA ILE A 659 15.00 40.28 -47.22
C ILE A 659 15.74 38.94 -47.43
N PHE A 660 15.31 37.85 -46.80
CA PHE A 660 15.89 36.52 -47.05
C PHE A 660 14.86 35.45 -47.46
N GLU A 661 13.57 35.76 -47.51
CA GLU A 661 12.55 34.82 -48.00
C GLU A 661 12.02 35.18 -49.40
N ASP A 662 11.88 34.16 -50.24
CA ASP A 662 11.23 34.21 -51.55
C ASP A 662 9.72 34.39 -51.31
N GLY A 663 9.22 35.63 -51.35
CA GLY A 663 7.81 35.93 -51.03
C GLY A 663 7.54 37.25 -50.30
N TYR A 664 8.55 37.99 -49.84
CA TYR A 664 8.35 39.26 -49.14
C TYR A 664 7.59 40.30 -50.01
N PRO A 665 6.48 40.88 -49.53
CA PRO A 665 5.74 41.86 -50.31
C PRO A 665 6.46 43.22 -50.33
N GLU A 666 7.22 43.46 -51.40
CA GLU A 666 7.95 44.72 -51.63
C GLU A 666 7.03 45.91 -51.98
N GLU A 667 5.93 45.66 -52.69
CA GLU A 667 4.98 46.70 -53.10
C GLU A 667 3.86 46.86 -52.04
N MET A 668 3.64 48.08 -51.56
CA MET A 668 2.50 48.40 -50.69
C MET A 668 1.18 48.17 -51.44
N PRO A 669 0.25 47.38 -50.90
CA PRO A 669 -1.04 47.14 -51.55
C PRO A 669 -1.95 48.37 -51.47
N ASP A 670 -2.85 48.53 -52.45
CA ASP A 670 -3.86 49.61 -52.48
C ASP A 670 -4.76 49.62 -51.23
N GLN A 671 -4.94 48.46 -50.58
CA GLN A 671 -5.58 48.33 -49.28
C GLN A 671 -4.69 47.49 -48.38
N LEU A 672 -4.48 47.96 -47.16
CA LEU A 672 -3.69 47.24 -46.17
C LEU A 672 -4.43 45.97 -45.75
N THR A 673 -3.80 44.81 -45.90
CA THR A 673 -4.39 43.52 -45.54
C THR A 673 -3.66 42.90 -44.33
N PRO A 674 -4.38 42.10 -43.52
CA PRO A 674 -3.78 41.26 -42.49
C PRO A 674 -2.61 40.40 -43.00
N ASP A 675 -2.76 39.75 -44.16
CA ASP A 675 -1.70 38.92 -44.77
C ASP A 675 -0.42 39.71 -45.03
N PHE A 676 -0.54 40.92 -45.61
CA PHE A 676 0.61 41.78 -45.90
C PHE A 676 1.37 42.18 -44.63
N LEU A 677 0.63 42.52 -43.57
CA LEU A 677 1.24 42.88 -42.29
C LEU A 677 1.91 41.68 -41.61
N ALA A 678 1.31 40.49 -41.67
CA ALA A 678 1.89 39.26 -41.13
C ALA A 678 3.25 38.95 -41.79
N ASP A 679 3.29 38.96 -43.12
CA ASP A 679 4.51 38.70 -43.89
C ASP A 679 5.61 39.71 -43.55
N ARG A 680 5.26 40.99 -43.39
CA ARG A 680 6.23 42.04 -43.04
C ARG A 680 6.73 41.97 -41.60
N ILE A 681 5.89 41.58 -40.65
CA ILE A 681 6.30 41.38 -39.25
C ILE A 681 7.24 40.18 -39.15
N ASN A 682 6.87 39.03 -39.71
CA ASN A 682 7.66 37.79 -39.63
C ASN A 682 9.03 37.92 -40.32
N ALA A 683 9.13 38.73 -41.37
CA ALA A 683 10.39 38.98 -42.06
C ALA A 683 11.30 40.03 -41.37
N HIS A 684 10.86 40.65 -40.27
CA HIS A 684 11.63 41.68 -39.57
C HIS A 684 12.55 41.08 -38.51
N ILE A 685 13.88 41.16 -38.71
CA ILE A 685 14.88 40.52 -37.85
C ILE A 685 14.76 40.97 -36.39
N ASP A 686 14.68 42.27 -36.13
CA ASP A 686 14.64 42.75 -34.73
C ASP A 686 13.33 42.38 -34.01
N LEU A 687 12.24 42.12 -34.75
CA LEU A 687 10.97 41.67 -34.15
C LEU A 687 11.04 40.16 -33.89
N GLY A 688 11.56 39.38 -34.83
CA GLY A 688 11.80 37.95 -34.64
C GLY A 688 12.80 37.66 -33.51
N ASP A 689 13.90 38.42 -33.41
CA ASP A 689 14.87 38.32 -32.30
C ASP A 689 14.26 38.70 -30.94
N ALA A 690 13.22 39.56 -30.95
CA ALA A 690 12.43 39.89 -29.77
C ALA A 690 11.35 38.83 -29.43
N GLY A 691 11.19 37.78 -30.26
CA GLY A 691 10.18 36.74 -30.06
C GLY A 691 8.79 37.10 -30.58
N ILE A 692 8.69 38.12 -31.44
CA ILE A 692 7.44 38.59 -32.02
C ILE A 692 7.18 37.90 -33.36
N THR A 693 6.04 37.23 -33.47
CA THR A 693 5.56 36.57 -34.67
C THR A 693 4.14 37.05 -35.01
N ALA A 694 3.73 36.86 -36.25
CA ALA A 694 2.41 37.25 -36.72
C ALA A 694 1.78 36.18 -37.62
N LYS A 695 0.48 35.95 -37.46
CA LYS A 695 -0.31 35.00 -38.25
C LYS A 695 -1.57 35.68 -38.77
N SER A 696 -1.94 35.43 -40.02
CA SER A 696 -3.22 35.88 -40.56
C SER A 696 -4.11 34.74 -41.03
N ASP A 697 -5.42 34.91 -40.83
CA ASP A 697 -6.48 34.08 -41.41
C ASP A 697 -7.15 34.76 -42.63
N GLY A 698 -6.58 35.86 -43.12
CA GLY A 698 -7.11 36.71 -44.19
C GLY A 698 -8.11 37.79 -43.73
N VAL A 699 -8.58 37.74 -42.48
CA VAL A 699 -9.52 38.72 -41.89
C VAL A 699 -8.94 39.39 -40.65
N THR A 700 -8.27 38.60 -39.82
CA THR A 700 -7.62 38.98 -38.57
C THR A 700 -6.12 38.73 -38.69
N LEU A 701 -5.33 39.66 -38.15
CA LEU A 701 -3.90 39.53 -37.94
C LEU A 701 -3.66 39.30 -36.45
N THR A 702 -3.13 38.16 -36.07
CA THR A 702 -2.71 37.86 -34.70
C THR A 702 -1.21 38.06 -34.58
N ILE A 703 -0.77 38.96 -33.71
CA ILE A 703 0.63 39.20 -33.37
C ILE A 703 0.85 38.63 -31.97
N THR A 704 1.89 37.81 -31.80
CA THR A 704 2.24 37.18 -30.53
C THR A 704 3.69 37.52 -30.18
N ASP A 705 3.94 37.85 -28.91
CA ASP A 705 5.27 37.87 -28.29
C ASP A 705 5.35 36.68 -27.33
N ALA A 706 6.19 35.70 -27.66
CA ALA A 706 6.32 34.47 -26.87
C ALA A 706 7.08 34.65 -25.55
N ASN A 707 7.73 35.79 -25.33
CA ASN A 707 8.45 36.10 -24.08
C ASN A 707 7.56 36.83 -23.06
N GLY A 708 6.42 37.39 -23.51
CA GLY A 708 5.49 38.13 -22.66
C GLY A 708 5.83 39.61 -22.50
N ASP A 709 6.67 40.16 -23.37
CA ASP A 709 6.85 41.60 -23.47
C ASP A 709 5.61 42.27 -24.07
N ASP A 710 5.39 43.54 -23.73
CA ASP A 710 4.20 44.25 -24.22
C ASP A 710 4.27 44.44 -25.75
N ILE A 711 3.13 44.32 -26.43
CA ILE A 711 3.03 44.65 -27.85
C ILE A 711 2.47 46.07 -28.00
N PHE A 712 3.34 46.98 -28.40
CA PHE A 712 3.03 48.38 -28.64
C PHE A 712 2.75 48.64 -30.12
N ILE A 713 1.51 49.00 -30.42
CA ILE A 713 1.05 49.29 -31.77
C ILE A 713 0.77 50.78 -31.89
N GLU A 714 1.38 51.44 -32.88
CA GLU A 714 1.08 52.83 -33.21
C GLU A 714 0.53 52.92 -34.62
N MET A 715 -0.36 53.90 -34.84
CA MET A 715 -0.85 54.23 -36.17
C MET A 715 -0.83 55.73 -36.44
N ARG A 716 -0.61 56.08 -37.70
CA ARG A 716 -0.82 57.42 -38.28
C ARG A 716 -1.66 57.24 -39.53
N GLY A 717 -2.64 58.12 -39.75
CA GLY A 717 -3.53 58.00 -40.90
C GLY A 717 -4.58 59.10 -40.95
N ASP A 718 -5.43 59.06 -41.96
CA ASP A 718 -6.52 60.02 -42.14
C ASP A 718 -7.57 59.90 -41.04
N LYS A 719 -8.03 61.05 -40.57
CA LYS A 719 -9.06 61.10 -39.54
C LYS A 719 -10.44 61.03 -40.20
N PRO A 720 -11.44 60.39 -39.56
CA PRO A 720 -12.80 60.44 -40.08
C PRO A 720 -13.31 61.88 -40.20
N ASP A 721 -13.67 62.34 -41.41
CA ASP A 721 -14.24 63.67 -41.64
C ASP A 721 -15.70 63.59 -42.14
N PRO A 722 -16.69 63.97 -41.31
CA PRO A 722 -18.09 64.04 -41.71
C PRO A 722 -18.41 65.08 -42.79
N ALA A 723 -17.48 66.00 -43.09
CA ALA A 723 -17.66 67.15 -43.97
C ALA A 723 -17.00 67.01 -45.36
N ILE A 724 -16.18 65.98 -45.60
CA ILE A 724 -15.44 65.78 -46.86
C ILE A 724 -15.99 64.59 -47.64
N VAL A 725 -16.18 64.77 -48.95
CA VAL A 725 -16.69 63.76 -49.90
C VAL A 725 -15.50 63.04 -50.52
N GLY A 726 -15.25 61.79 -50.14
CA GLY A 726 -14.31 60.90 -50.84
C GLY A 726 -14.69 60.74 -52.32
N THR A 727 -13.70 60.64 -53.22
CA THR A 727 -13.97 60.39 -54.64
C THR A 727 -14.20 58.89 -54.87
N PRO A 728 -15.31 58.48 -55.52
CA PRO A 728 -15.51 57.08 -55.86
C PRO A 728 -14.51 56.62 -56.94
N PRO A 729 -14.28 55.30 -57.09
CA PRO A 729 -13.44 54.76 -58.15
C PRO A 729 -13.92 55.24 -59.53
N LEU A 730 -12.96 55.49 -60.44
CA LEU A 730 -13.19 56.15 -61.73
C LEU A 730 -14.46 55.68 -62.48
N GLY A 731 -15.48 56.55 -62.54
CA GLY A 731 -16.56 56.46 -63.53
C GLY A 731 -18.00 56.66 -63.05
N THR A 732 -18.28 56.78 -61.75
CA THR A 732 -19.64 57.00 -61.21
C THR A 732 -19.76 58.36 -60.51
N PRO A 733 -20.91 59.08 -60.63
CA PRO A 733 -21.12 60.32 -59.90
C PRO A 733 -21.36 60.04 -58.41
N PRO A 734 -20.86 60.89 -57.49
CA PRO A 734 -20.97 60.63 -56.05
C PRO A 734 -22.44 60.68 -55.61
N PRO A 735 -22.90 59.75 -54.75
CA PRO A 735 -24.17 59.92 -54.04
C PRO A 735 -24.02 61.06 -53.02
N ASN A 736 -25.08 61.86 -52.83
CA ASN A 736 -25.15 62.78 -51.69
C ASN A 736 -25.07 61.98 -50.37
N ASN A 737 -24.17 62.40 -49.48
CA ASN A 737 -23.91 61.89 -48.12
C ASN A 737 -22.96 60.67 -47.97
N SER A 738 -21.86 60.57 -48.73
CA SER A 738 -20.75 59.68 -48.34
C SER A 738 -19.82 60.36 -47.34
N ILE A 739 -19.72 59.79 -46.14
CA ILE A 739 -18.79 60.20 -45.06
C ILE A 739 -17.43 59.58 -45.36
N ASP A 740 -16.34 60.33 -45.18
CA ASP A 740 -14.98 59.77 -45.17
C ASP A 740 -14.80 58.92 -43.90
N PRO A 741 -14.65 57.60 -43.99
CA PRO A 741 -14.61 56.74 -42.80
C PRO A 741 -13.31 56.88 -41.99
N GLY A 742 -12.27 57.53 -42.53
CA GLY A 742 -10.93 57.60 -41.94
C GLY A 742 -10.18 56.27 -41.95
N ASP A 743 -8.87 56.33 -41.72
CA ASP A 743 -8.05 55.14 -41.52
C ASP A 743 -8.34 54.55 -40.15
N THR A 744 -8.75 53.28 -40.09
CA THR A 744 -9.12 52.64 -38.82
C THR A 744 -8.80 51.16 -38.83
N PHE A 745 -8.60 50.59 -37.64
CA PHE A 745 -8.65 49.15 -37.41
C PHE A 745 -9.15 48.88 -35.99
N GLU A 746 -9.52 47.64 -35.72
CA GLU A 746 -9.93 47.18 -34.39
C GLU A 746 -8.82 46.32 -33.77
N ILE A 747 -8.46 46.64 -32.52
CA ILE A 747 -7.56 45.86 -31.68
C ILE A 747 -8.39 45.01 -30.71
N SER A 748 -8.08 43.72 -30.63
CA SER A 748 -8.58 42.82 -29.60
C SER A 748 -7.44 42.03 -28.99
N THR A 749 -7.61 41.49 -27.80
CA THR A 749 -6.68 40.52 -27.20
C THR A 749 -6.96 39.10 -27.64
N GLY A 750 -8.01 38.87 -28.45
CA GLY A 750 -8.43 37.54 -28.87
C GLY A 750 -9.30 36.81 -27.84
N GLU A 751 -9.26 37.23 -26.58
CA GLU A 751 -9.84 36.51 -25.44
C GLU A 751 -11.38 36.56 -25.41
N GLN A 752 -11.99 35.43 -25.06
CA GLN A 752 -13.42 35.33 -24.79
C GLN A 752 -13.68 35.29 -23.28
N TRP A 753 -14.39 36.29 -22.79
CA TRP A 753 -14.70 36.51 -21.40
C TRP A 753 -16.03 35.86 -21.05
N PRO A 754 -16.11 35.01 -20.02
CA PRO A 754 -17.35 34.35 -19.65
C PRO A 754 -18.34 35.37 -19.08
N VAL A 755 -19.62 35.03 -19.25
CA VAL A 755 -20.75 35.80 -18.75
C VAL A 755 -21.50 34.92 -17.75
N THR A 756 -21.49 35.31 -16.49
CA THR A 756 -22.00 34.48 -15.38
C THR A 756 -23.48 34.75 -15.17
N GLU A 757 -24.32 33.72 -15.25
CA GLU A 757 -25.75 33.81 -14.90
C GLU A 757 -25.90 34.04 -13.38
N ILE A 758 -26.53 35.14 -12.99
CA ILE A 758 -26.76 35.51 -11.58
C ILE A 758 -28.24 35.47 -11.18
N GLU A 759 -29.15 35.55 -12.15
CA GLU A 759 -30.60 35.47 -11.98
C GLU A 759 -31.20 34.84 -13.25
N GLY A 760 -32.20 33.98 -13.12
CA GLY A 760 -32.67 33.12 -14.21
C GLY A 760 -32.07 31.71 -14.11
N GLN A 761 -32.71 30.74 -14.76
CA GLN A 761 -32.14 29.40 -14.96
C GLN A 761 -32.29 28.99 -16.41
N THR A 762 -31.26 29.25 -17.21
CA THR A 762 -31.20 28.77 -18.59
C THR A 762 -31.16 27.24 -18.67
N GLY A 763 -30.66 26.54 -17.64
CA GLY A 763 -30.79 25.09 -17.45
C GLY A 763 -30.28 24.25 -18.63
N GLY A 764 -29.24 24.69 -19.32
CA GLY A 764 -28.70 24.04 -20.52
C GLY A 764 -29.61 24.12 -21.76
N LYS A 765 -30.66 24.96 -21.71
CA LYS A 765 -31.56 25.19 -22.86
C LYS A 765 -30.98 26.19 -23.85
N LEU A 766 -30.07 27.06 -23.41
CA LEU A 766 -29.30 27.93 -24.28
C LEU A 766 -28.29 27.07 -25.06
N ASN A 767 -28.06 27.36 -26.34
CA ASN A 767 -27.05 26.69 -27.16
C ASN A 767 -26.75 27.56 -28.39
N ASN A 768 -25.78 27.15 -29.19
CA ASN A 768 -25.37 27.87 -30.40
C ASN A 768 -26.24 27.60 -31.64
N LEU A 769 -27.32 26.81 -31.54
CA LEU A 769 -28.14 26.37 -32.68
C LEU A 769 -29.56 26.97 -32.70
N SER A 770 -30.15 27.26 -31.54
CA SER A 770 -31.55 27.69 -31.41
C SER A 770 -31.72 29.02 -30.67
N GLY A 771 -32.76 29.79 -31.03
CA GLY A 771 -33.17 30.96 -30.26
C GLY A 771 -33.75 30.60 -28.89
N PHE A 772 -33.92 31.61 -28.02
CA PHE A 772 -34.40 31.43 -26.65
C PHE A 772 -35.45 32.48 -26.28
N ASP A 773 -36.41 32.10 -25.44
CA ASP A 773 -37.45 33.00 -24.93
C ASP A 773 -37.16 33.42 -23.49
N PHE A 774 -36.49 34.56 -23.32
CA PHE A 774 -36.22 35.16 -22.03
C PHE A 774 -37.47 35.81 -21.39
N SER A 775 -38.64 35.76 -22.04
CA SER A 775 -39.90 36.21 -21.43
C SER A 775 -40.56 35.15 -20.54
N GLU A 776 -40.18 33.88 -20.68
CA GLU A 776 -40.63 32.77 -19.82
C GLU A 776 -39.63 32.55 -18.68
N ASP A 777 -40.10 32.47 -17.43
CA ASP A 777 -39.30 32.20 -16.21
C ASP A 777 -38.23 33.27 -15.82
N GLY A 778 -38.29 34.49 -16.38
CA GLY A 778 -37.37 35.60 -16.06
C GLY A 778 -37.63 36.32 -14.73
N PRO A 779 -36.72 37.24 -14.31
CA PRO A 779 -35.69 37.90 -15.12
C PRO A 779 -34.39 37.10 -15.25
N TYR A 780 -33.77 37.15 -16.44
CA TYR A 780 -32.45 36.57 -16.70
C TYR A 780 -31.40 37.68 -16.63
N ARG A 781 -30.53 37.63 -15.63
CA ARG A 781 -29.43 38.57 -15.46
C ARG A 781 -28.11 37.85 -15.46
N TYR A 782 -27.16 38.52 -16.08
CA TYR A 782 -25.80 38.04 -16.16
C TYR A 782 -24.84 39.11 -15.71
N GLU A 783 -23.84 38.68 -14.94
CA GLU A 783 -22.70 39.48 -14.54
C GLU A 783 -21.53 39.20 -15.48
N LEU A 784 -20.81 40.24 -15.83
CA LEU A 784 -19.60 40.17 -16.64
C LEU A 784 -18.55 41.13 -16.08
N TYR A 785 -17.28 40.85 -16.35
CA TYR A 785 -16.21 41.83 -16.16
C TYR A 785 -16.19 42.81 -17.33
N LEU A 786 -15.45 43.90 -17.26
CA LEU A 786 -15.21 44.82 -18.38
C LEU A 786 -13.69 45.09 -18.50
N PRO A 787 -13.17 45.45 -19.69
CA PRO A 787 -11.73 45.70 -19.92
C PRO A 787 -11.06 46.67 -18.95
N ASP A 788 -11.83 47.62 -18.42
CA ASP A 788 -11.37 48.60 -17.43
C ASP A 788 -11.33 48.09 -15.97
N GLY A 789 -11.70 46.83 -15.75
CA GLY A 789 -11.76 46.18 -14.44
C GLY A 789 -13.04 46.44 -13.64
N ARG A 790 -14.08 47.08 -14.23
CA ARG A 790 -15.41 47.16 -13.63
C ARG A 790 -16.16 45.83 -13.82
N THR A 791 -17.17 45.57 -12.99
CA THR A 791 -18.20 44.58 -13.28
C THR A 791 -19.41 45.25 -13.93
N GLY A 792 -19.95 44.63 -14.96
CA GLY A 792 -21.17 45.00 -15.65
C GLY A 792 -22.27 43.98 -15.41
N THR A 793 -23.52 44.40 -15.57
CA THR A 793 -24.66 43.47 -15.57
C THR A 793 -25.49 43.72 -16.81
N ILE A 794 -25.80 42.65 -17.54
CA ILE A 794 -26.76 42.67 -18.64
C ILE A 794 -28.01 41.88 -18.21
N GLU A 795 -29.18 42.36 -18.61
CA GLU A 795 -30.46 41.67 -18.40
C GLU A 795 -30.97 41.26 -19.77
N LEU A 796 -31.21 39.97 -20.04
CA LEU A 796 -31.74 39.49 -21.33
C LEU A 796 -33.26 39.32 -21.24
N THR A 797 -34.00 39.76 -22.26
CA THR A 797 -35.47 39.85 -22.18
C THR A 797 -36.15 39.65 -23.53
N GLY A 798 -37.33 39.05 -23.53
CA GLY A 798 -38.14 38.88 -24.74
C GLY A 798 -37.81 37.58 -25.49
N THR A 799 -38.36 37.44 -26.69
CA THR A 799 -38.27 36.20 -27.47
C THR A 799 -37.35 36.37 -28.68
N HIS A 800 -36.34 35.51 -28.79
CA HIS A 800 -35.36 35.50 -29.87
C HIS A 800 -35.55 34.25 -30.72
N ALA A 801 -35.66 34.40 -32.04
CA ALA A 801 -36.02 33.29 -32.94
C ALA A 801 -34.84 32.38 -33.27
N THR A 802 -33.63 32.93 -33.27
CA THR A 802 -32.38 32.24 -33.60
C THR A 802 -31.29 32.50 -32.56
N ALA A 803 -30.25 31.66 -32.52
CA ALA A 803 -29.10 31.88 -31.64
C ALA A 803 -28.37 33.19 -31.98
N ASP A 804 -28.34 33.58 -33.26
CA ASP A 804 -27.77 34.85 -33.71
C ASP A 804 -28.56 36.07 -33.18
N ASP A 805 -29.89 35.96 -33.06
CA ASP A 805 -30.72 37.00 -32.44
C ASP A 805 -30.42 37.16 -30.93
N VAL A 806 -30.05 36.06 -30.26
CA VAL A 806 -29.62 36.08 -28.85
C VAL A 806 -28.24 36.72 -28.73
N LYS A 807 -27.28 36.27 -29.56
CA LYS A 807 -25.92 36.84 -29.61
C LYS A 807 -25.95 38.34 -29.87
N ALA A 808 -26.72 38.79 -30.86
CA ALA A 808 -26.83 40.21 -31.20
C ALA A 808 -27.38 41.07 -30.05
N GLU A 809 -28.31 40.54 -29.23
CA GLU A 809 -28.78 41.24 -28.03
C GLU A 809 -27.67 41.33 -26.96
N ILE A 810 -26.96 40.22 -26.72
CA ILE A 810 -25.83 40.16 -25.78
C ILE A 810 -24.74 41.16 -26.21
N GLU A 811 -24.30 41.11 -27.47
CA GLU A 811 -23.30 42.01 -28.05
C GLU A 811 -23.68 43.48 -27.89
N SER A 812 -24.93 43.82 -28.23
CA SER A 812 -25.45 45.19 -28.10
C SER A 812 -25.43 45.68 -26.65
N LYS A 813 -25.84 44.82 -25.70
CA LYS A 813 -25.87 45.17 -24.27
C LYS A 813 -24.49 45.27 -23.66
N ILE A 814 -23.56 44.39 -24.02
CA ILE A 814 -22.16 44.46 -23.57
C ILE A 814 -21.47 45.67 -24.19
N THR A 815 -21.65 45.92 -25.49
CA THR A 815 -21.10 47.10 -26.18
C THR A 815 -21.56 48.40 -25.54
N ALA A 816 -22.82 48.48 -25.09
CA ALA A 816 -23.35 49.66 -24.40
C ALA A 816 -22.71 49.93 -23.03
N LEU A 817 -21.99 48.96 -22.45
CA LEU A 817 -21.25 49.10 -21.20
C LEU A 817 -19.80 49.60 -21.41
N LEU A 818 -19.32 49.70 -22.65
CA LEU A 818 -17.95 50.12 -22.98
C LEU A 818 -17.86 51.65 -23.16
N ASP A 819 -16.89 52.30 -22.51
CA ASP A 819 -16.79 53.78 -22.39
C ASP A 819 -16.19 54.51 -23.63
N SER A 820 -15.58 53.79 -24.58
CA SER A 820 -15.00 54.32 -25.84
C SER A 820 -15.23 53.28 -26.95
N PRO A 821 -15.40 53.68 -28.24
CA PRO A 821 -16.13 52.90 -29.24
C PRO A 821 -15.48 51.53 -29.42
N GLY A 822 -16.04 50.58 -28.69
CA GLY A 822 -15.58 49.21 -28.65
C GLY A 822 -16.76 48.33 -28.97
N ARG A 823 -16.52 47.35 -29.84
CA ARG A 823 -17.49 46.32 -30.19
C ARG A 823 -17.28 45.15 -29.25
N ALA A 824 -18.36 44.55 -28.77
CA ALA A 824 -18.32 43.22 -28.20
C ALA A 824 -18.82 42.20 -29.22
N GLU A 825 -18.21 41.02 -29.26
CA GLU A 825 -18.63 39.88 -30.06
C GLU A 825 -18.96 38.72 -29.11
N ALA A 826 -20.17 38.19 -29.16
CA ALA A 826 -20.64 37.19 -28.21
C ALA A 826 -20.62 35.79 -28.82
N SER A 827 -20.18 34.82 -28.04
CA SER A 827 -20.23 33.40 -28.37
C SER A 827 -21.12 32.66 -27.36
N ILE A 828 -21.73 31.59 -27.84
CA ILE A 828 -22.53 30.67 -27.02
C ILE A 828 -21.96 29.28 -27.29
N SER A 829 -21.62 28.51 -26.26
CA SER A 829 -21.16 27.14 -26.42
C SER A 829 -22.31 26.18 -26.73
N PRO A 830 -22.05 24.96 -27.24
CA PRO A 830 -23.10 23.94 -27.38
C PRO A 830 -23.82 23.62 -26.06
N GLU A 831 -23.14 23.78 -24.93
CA GLU A 831 -23.62 23.56 -23.56
C GLU A 831 -24.38 24.78 -22.99
N GLY A 832 -24.39 25.91 -23.73
CA GLY A 832 -25.13 27.11 -23.37
C GLY A 832 -24.36 28.14 -22.56
N THR A 833 -23.03 27.99 -22.43
CA THR A 833 -22.19 29.01 -21.78
C THR A 833 -22.05 30.22 -22.69
N ILE A 834 -22.29 31.42 -22.16
CA ILE A 834 -22.10 32.67 -22.88
C ILE A 834 -20.69 33.20 -22.61
N SER A 835 -20.00 33.59 -23.67
CA SER A 835 -18.73 34.31 -23.60
C SER A 835 -18.75 35.51 -24.55
N TYR A 836 -17.83 36.45 -24.39
CA TYR A 836 -17.73 37.60 -25.29
C TYR A 836 -16.30 38.11 -25.44
N LYS A 837 -15.99 38.72 -26.58
CA LYS A 837 -14.70 39.31 -26.90
C LYS A 837 -14.85 40.79 -27.14
N VAL A 838 -13.91 41.60 -26.66
CA VAL A 838 -13.93 43.06 -26.86
C VAL A 838 -12.93 43.49 -27.92
N PHE A 839 -13.35 44.45 -28.72
CA PHE A 839 -12.55 45.12 -29.73
C PHE A 839 -12.50 46.61 -29.39
N MET A 840 -11.32 47.21 -29.38
CA MET A 840 -11.11 48.65 -29.34
C MET A 840 -10.90 49.15 -30.75
N LYS A 841 -11.65 50.18 -31.17
CA LYS A 841 -11.37 50.87 -32.42
C LYS A 841 -10.20 51.86 -32.26
N VAL A 842 -9.22 51.77 -33.15
CA VAL A 842 -8.13 52.75 -33.30
C VAL A 842 -8.37 53.52 -34.60
N GLU A 843 -8.31 54.84 -34.52
CA GLU A 843 -8.65 55.73 -35.63
C GLU A 843 -7.51 56.69 -35.93
N GLY A 844 -7.36 57.04 -37.20
CA GLY A 844 -6.39 58.00 -37.69
C GLY A 844 -6.60 59.38 -37.08
N THR A 845 -5.49 60.05 -36.82
CA THR A 845 -5.42 61.31 -36.06
C THR A 845 -5.05 62.51 -36.95
N GLY A 846 -4.76 62.28 -38.24
CA GLY A 846 -4.29 63.28 -39.20
C GLY A 846 -2.75 63.38 -39.27
N ASN A 847 -2.25 64.36 -40.03
CA ASN A 847 -0.87 64.39 -40.56
C ASN A 847 0.30 64.48 -39.56
N TYR A 848 0.05 64.64 -38.25
CA TYR A 848 1.13 64.90 -37.27
C TYR A 848 1.06 64.04 -36.01
N ASP A 849 -0.14 63.60 -35.62
CA ASP A 849 -0.36 62.88 -34.37
C ASP A 849 -0.37 61.38 -34.65
N THR A 850 0.04 60.55 -33.69
CA THR A 850 -0.12 59.08 -33.75
C THR A 850 -1.09 58.58 -32.68
N ALA A 851 -1.83 57.52 -32.97
CA ALA A 851 -2.64 56.79 -32.00
C ALA A 851 -1.92 55.50 -31.60
N GLY A 852 -1.53 55.39 -30.33
CA GLY A 852 -0.78 54.27 -29.79
C GLY A 852 -1.56 53.44 -28.77
N VAL A 853 -1.47 52.13 -28.87
CA VAL A 853 -2.06 51.16 -27.94
C VAL A 853 -0.96 50.20 -27.48
N ASN A 854 -0.71 50.15 -26.18
CA ASN A 854 0.20 49.20 -25.59
C ASN A 854 -0.61 48.07 -24.96
N VAL A 855 -0.40 46.84 -25.44
CA VAL A 855 -1.12 45.65 -24.98
C VAL A 855 -0.20 44.90 -24.04
N GLY A 856 -0.59 44.79 -22.76
CA GLY A 856 0.14 43.97 -21.77
C GLY A 856 0.06 42.48 -22.12
N GLY A 857 0.81 41.62 -21.43
CA GLY A 857 0.75 40.16 -21.64
C GLY A 857 -0.12 39.40 -20.64
N GLN A 858 0.03 38.08 -20.64
CA GLN A 858 -0.53 37.13 -19.70
C GLN A 858 0.58 36.40 -18.95
N VAL A 859 0.31 36.02 -17.70
CA VAL A 859 1.18 35.18 -16.88
C VAL A 859 0.42 33.95 -16.39
N ASP A 860 0.98 32.77 -16.64
CA ASP A 860 0.52 31.50 -16.10
C ASP A 860 1.49 31.08 -14.99
N VAL A 861 0.99 30.83 -13.78
CA VAL A 861 1.80 30.57 -12.57
C VAL A 861 1.48 29.17 -12.06
N THR A 862 2.42 28.26 -12.27
CA THR A 862 2.43 26.91 -11.72
C THR A 862 3.07 26.90 -10.33
N MET A 863 2.48 26.18 -9.40
CA MET A 863 2.87 26.08 -7.99
C MET A 863 2.93 24.61 -7.60
N ALA A 864 4.04 24.19 -7.00
CA ALA A 864 4.20 22.85 -6.45
C ALA A 864 3.22 22.56 -5.30
N ASP A 865 3.07 21.28 -4.92
CA ASP A 865 2.18 20.87 -3.83
C ASP A 865 2.34 21.69 -2.55
N GLY A 866 1.20 22.01 -1.91
CA GLY A 866 1.12 22.78 -0.68
C GLY A 866 1.42 24.29 -0.82
N ILE A 867 1.78 24.79 -2.00
CA ILE A 867 1.98 26.23 -2.25
C ILE A 867 0.68 26.87 -2.73
N SER A 868 0.35 28.03 -2.15
CA SER A 868 -0.80 28.84 -2.54
C SER A 868 -0.40 30.31 -2.69
N VAL A 869 -1.15 31.04 -3.50
CA VAL A 869 -0.92 32.47 -3.73
C VAL A 869 -2.20 33.29 -3.53
N ASP A 870 -2.08 34.41 -2.84
CA ASP A 870 -3.11 35.45 -2.80
C ASP A 870 -2.62 36.74 -3.47
N THR A 871 -3.45 37.27 -4.38
CA THR A 871 -3.17 38.49 -5.11
C THR A 871 -4.02 39.68 -4.65
N THR A 872 -3.42 40.87 -4.53
CA THR A 872 -4.14 42.12 -4.22
C THR A 872 -3.60 43.31 -5.00
N PRO A 873 -4.46 44.23 -5.51
CA PRO A 873 -5.92 44.26 -5.41
C PRO A 873 -6.62 43.36 -6.46
N LYS A 874 -7.82 42.85 -6.13
CA LYS A 874 -8.61 41.98 -7.04
C LYS A 874 -9.19 42.67 -8.28
N ALA A 875 -9.00 43.99 -8.42
CA ALA A 875 -9.48 44.80 -9.54
C ALA A 875 -8.33 45.65 -10.10
N GLY A 876 -8.20 45.69 -11.43
CA GLY A 876 -7.18 46.46 -12.12
C GLY A 876 -5.79 45.81 -12.26
N ALA A 877 -5.55 44.68 -11.60
CA ALA A 877 -4.28 43.95 -11.61
C ALA A 877 -4.21 42.91 -12.76
N ILE A 878 -3.11 42.15 -12.90
CA ILE A 878 -3.01 41.13 -13.96
C ILE A 878 -3.86 39.90 -13.59
N PHE A 879 -3.93 39.51 -12.31
CA PHE A 879 -4.86 38.47 -11.82
C PHE A 879 -6.14 39.08 -11.23
N THR A 880 -6.95 39.73 -12.08
CA THR A 880 -8.26 40.25 -11.65
C THR A 880 -9.33 39.18 -11.53
N GLY A 881 -10.17 39.28 -10.49
CA GLY A 881 -11.14 38.23 -10.17
C GLY A 881 -10.48 37.03 -9.48
N VAL A 882 -11.28 36.11 -8.96
CA VAL A 882 -10.77 34.90 -8.31
C VAL A 882 -10.17 33.99 -9.40
N SER A 883 -8.84 34.03 -9.58
CA SER A 883 -8.13 32.97 -10.30
C SER A 883 -7.93 31.83 -9.29
N GLU A 884 -8.89 30.90 -9.29
CA GLU A 884 -8.79 29.68 -8.49
C GLU A 884 -7.67 28.81 -9.08
N ALA A 885 -6.76 28.35 -8.22
CA ALA A 885 -5.70 27.46 -8.64
C ALA A 885 -6.32 26.12 -9.10
N LYS A 886 -6.01 25.71 -10.33
CA LYS A 886 -6.53 24.48 -10.94
C LYS A 886 -5.45 23.42 -10.99
N PRO A 887 -5.75 22.14 -10.73
CA PRO A 887 -4.78 21.05 -10.87
C PRO A 887 -4.25 20.96 -12.32
N THR A 888 -2.95 20.79 -12.48
CA THR A 888 -2.29 20.56 -13.79
C THR A 888 -2.00 19.08 -14.05
N TYR A 889 -2.03 18.25 -13.00
CA TYR A 889 -1.80 16.82 -13.07
C TYR A 889 -2.88 16.10 -13.89
N GLN A 890 -2.45 15.37 -14.92
CA GLN A 890 -3.35 14.64 -15.84
C GLN A 890 -3.44 13.13 -15.53
N GLY A 891 -2.63 12.59 -14.61
CA GLY A 891 -2.55 11.15 -14.36
C GLY A 891 -1.57 10.41 -15.28
N PHE A 892 -0.88 11.11 -16.17
CA PHE A 892 0.11 10.54 -17.08
C PHE A 892 1.13 11.58 -17.52
N GLN A 893 2.25 11.11 -18.07
CA GLN A 893 3.33 11.96 -18.56
C GLN A 893 3.73 11.55 -19.98
N PHE A 894 4.05 12.55 -20.79
CA PHE A 894 4.65 12.39 -22.11
C PHE A 894 5.93 13.20 -22.19
N ALA A 895 6.87 12.75 -23.01
CA ALA A 895 8.04 13.55 -23.35
C ALA A 895 8.20 13.72 -24.85
N ILE A 896 8.58 14.94 -25.25
CA ILE A 896 8.97 15.27 -26.62
C ILE A 896 10.48 15.53 -26.66
N SER A 897 11.13 14.97 -27.66
CA SER A 897 12.56 15.15 -27.92
C SER A 897 12.82 15.50 -29.39
N GLY A 898 14.08 15.81 -29.71
CA GLY A 898 14.48 16.19 -31.06
C GLY A 898 14.41 17.69 -31.31
N ARG A 899 14.24 18.08 -32.57
CA ARG A 899 14.11 19.48 -33.00
C ARG A 899 12.85 19.65 -33.83
N PRO A 900 11.69 19.85 -33.19
CA PRO A 900 10.48 20.30 -33.87
C PRO A 900 10.71 21.67 -34.52
N VAL A 901 9.91 21.98 -35.53
CA VAL A 901 9.85 23.32 -36.15
C VAL A 901 8.43 23.85 -36.06
N GLU A 902 8.25 25.13 -36.42
CA GLU A 902 6.93 25.76 -36.47
C GLU A 902 5.91 24.91 -37.26
N GLY A 903 4.74 24.71 -36.66
CA GLY A 903 3.63 23.95 -37.23
C GLY A 903 3.72 22.43 -37.04
N ASP A 904 4.82 21.90 -36.49
CA ASP A 904 4.88 20.49 -36.08
C ASP A 904 3.85 20.24 -34.97
N SER A 905 3.10 19.15 -35.08
CA SER A 905 2.09 18.77 -34.09
C SER A 905 2.20 17.31 -33.63
N PHE A 906 1.85 17.08 -32.37
CA PHE A 906 1.83 15.77 -31.73
C PHE A 906 0.52 15.56 -30.99
N ASP A 907 -0.21 14.51 -31.33
CA ASP A 907 -1.49 14.19 -30.72
C ASP A 907 -1.30 13.29 -29.50
N ILE A 908 -2.09 13.53 -28.47
CA ILE A 908 -2.22 12.67 -27.29
C ILE A 908 -3.68 12.24 -27.23
N GLU A 909 -3.91 10.95 -27.45
CA GLU A 909 -5.25 10.40 -27.64
C GLU A 909 -5.46 9.11 -26.84
N TRP A 910 -6.73 8.72 -26.74
CA TRP A 910 -7.10 7.44 -26.14
C TRP A 910 -6.59 6.27 -26.98
N ASN A 911 -6.04 5.27 -26.30
CA ASN A 911 -5.64 4.02 -26.91
C ASN A 911 -6.87 3.10 -27.04
N GLU A 912 -7.58 3.15 -28.17
CA GLU A 912 -8.89 2.51 -28.34
C GLU A 912 -8.94 1.01 -28.01
N ASP A 913 -7.88 0.25 -28.30
CA ASP A 913 -7.88 -1.22 -28.20
C ASP A 913 -6.63 -1.80 -27.52
N GLY A 914 -5.68 -0.95 -27.10
CA GLY A 914 -4.42 -1.41 -26.50
C GLY A 914 -3.61 -2.34 -27.41
N ILE A 915 -3.96 -2.44 -28.70
CA ILE A 915 -3.40 -3.47 -29.57
C ILE A 915 -1.94 -3.13 -29.84
N SER A 916 -1.09 -4.15 -29.67
CA SER A 916 0.35 -4.02 -29.84
C SER A 916 1.06 -3.15 -28.79
N ASP A 917 0.34 -2.70 -27.76
CA ASP A 917 0.93 -2.03 -26.60
C ASP A 917 1.20 -3.05 -25.49
N ASN A 918 2.43 -3.02 -24.97
CA ASN A 918 2.90 -3.91 -23.93
C ASN A 918 3.47 -3.16 -22.72
N ARG A 919 3.30 -1.85 -22.63
CA ARG A 919 3.90 -1.03 -21.57
C ARG A 919 3.44 -1.49 -20.18
N ASN A 920 2.12 -1.58 -19.97
CA ASN A 920 1.60 -1.99 -18.67
C ASN A 920 2.03 -3.42 -18.28
N VAL A 921 2.02 -4.37 -19.23
CA VAL A 921 2.48 -5.74 -18.92
C VAL A 921 3.98 -5.81 -18.65
N LEU A 922 4.81 -4.94 -19.23
CA LEU A 922 6.23 -4.86 -18.88
C LEU A 922 6.43 -4.30 -17.46
N ASP A 923 5.59 -3.37 -17.02
CA ASP A 923 5.61 -2.88 -15.64
C ASP A 923 5.13 -3.96 -14.65
N ILE A 924 4.10 -4.73 -15.02
CA ILE A 924 3.68 -5.93 -14.29
C ILE A 924 4.83 -6.96 -14.20
N VAL A 925 5.57 -7.21 -15.30
CA VAL A 925 6.75 -8.08 -15.27
C VAL A 925 7.84 -7.50 -14.36
N GLY A 926 7.98 -6.17 -14.33
CA GLY A 926 8.89 -5.46 -13.43
C GLY A 926 8.68 -5.79 -11.94
N LEU A 927 7.44 -6.11 -11.55
CA LEU A 927 7.09 -6.53 -10.18
C LEU A 927 7.82 -7.81 -9.73
N GLU A 928 8.28 -8.67 -10.66
CA GLU A 928 9.10 -9.84 -10.32
C GLU A 928 10.38 -9.45 -9.56
N SER A 929 10.94 -8.29 -9.93
CA SER A 929 12.22 -7.77 -9.42
C SER A 929 12.07 -6.56 -8.49
N ALA A 930 10.84 -6.11 -8.24
CA ALA A 930 10.55 -4.98 -7.37
C ALA A 930 10.57 -5.42 -5.91
N ASP A 931 11.09 -4.55 -5.05
CA ASP A 931 11.23 -4.76 -3.61
C ASP A 931 9.90 -4.54 -2.85
N THR A 932 8.80 -5.16 -3.29
CA THR A 932 7.43 -4.84 -2.84
C THR A 932 7.10 -5.27 -1.41
N ILE A 933 7.85 -6.21 -0.84
CA ILE A 933 7.61 -6.72 0.52
C ILE A 933 8.60 -6.08 1.50
N ASN A 934 8.09 -5.55 2.62
CA ASN A 934 8.91 -4.98 3.69
C ASN A 934 9.88 -3.88 3.23
N GLU A 935 9.47 -3.01 2.30
CA GLU A 935 10.29 -1.92 1.73
C GLU A 935 11.07 -1.13 2.79
N ARG A 936 10.41 -0.79 3.92
CA ARG A 936 11.02 0.00 4.99
C ARG A 936 12.04 -0.78 5.83
N GLN A 937 12.13 -2.10 5.67
CA GLN A 937 13.05 -2.99 6.37
C GLN A 937 14.10 -3.63 5.45
N GLY A 938 14.32 -3.04 4.27
CA GLY A 938 15.38 -3.46 3.34
C GLY A 938 14.87 -3.99 2.00
N GLY A 939 13.54 -4.13 1.84
CA GLY A 939 12.93 -4.53 0.57
C GLY A 939 13.18 -5.99 0.22
N MET A 940 12.16 -6.67 -0.29
CA MET A 940 12.28 -8.03 -0.83
C MET A 940 11.33 -8.23 -2.00
N THR A 941 11.81 -8.93 -3.01
CA THR A 941 10.95 -9.49 -4.06
C THR A 941 10.07 -10.63 -3.51
N PHE A 942 9.01 -10.99 -4.25
CA PHE A 942 8.16 -12.14 -3.90
C PHE A 942 8.95 -13.44 -3.73
N THR A 943 9.93 -13.66 -4.60
CA THR A 943 10.77 -14.87 -4.61
C THR A 943 11.78 -14.87 -3.46
N GLU A 944 12.35 -13.72 -3.11
CA GLU A 944 13.23 -13.61 -1.93
C GLU A 944 12.47 -13.80 -0.63
N ALA A 945 11.28 -13.21 -0.48
CA ALA A 945 10.44 -13.41 0.69
C ALA A 945 10.06 -14.89 0.87
N TYR A 946 9.74 -15.60 -0.21
CA TYR A 946 9.53 -17.05 -0.16
C TYR A 946 10.79 -17.82 0.20
N SER A 947 11.94 -17.45 -0.39
CA SER A 947 13.23 -18.09 -0.10
C SER A 947 13.64 -17.92 1.35
N GLN A 948 13.40 -16.75 1.95
CA GLN A 948 13.63 -16.47 3.37
C GLN A 948 12.73 -17.34 4.26
N ALA A 949 11.48 -17.57 3.87
CA ALA A 949 10.57 -18.47 4.57
C ALA A 949 11.13 -19.89 4.62
N VAL A 950 11.56 -20.41 3.46
CA VAL A 950 12.18 -21.73 3.33
C VAL A 950 13.47 -21.82 4.15
N GLU A 951 14.33 -20.79 4.08
CA GLU A 951 15.58 -20.74 4.85
C GLU A 951 15.33 -20.72 6.36
N THR A 952 14.34 -19.96 6.81
CA THR A 952 13.99 -19.85 8.24
C THR A 952 13.51 -21.20 8.77
N ILE A 953 12.62 -21.88 8.04
CA ILE A 953 12.15 -23.21 8.42
C ILE A 953 13.29 -24.23 8.36
N GLY A 954 14.08 -24.28 7.28
CA GLY A 954 15.22 -25.20 7.17
C GLY A 954 16.27 -24.99 8.27
N THR A 955 16.49 -23.74 8.68
CA THR A 955 17.37 -23.42 9.82
C THR A 955 16.79 -23.92 11.14
N LYS A 956 15.50 -23.71 11.40
CA LYS A 956 14.81 -24.23 12.58
C LYS A 956 14.79 -25.76 12.61
N THR A 957 14.59 -26.42 11.47
CA THR A 957 14.65 -27.89 11.34
C THR A 957 16.04 -28.41 11.70
N ASN A 958 17.10 -27.80 11.15
CA ASN A 958 18.47 -28.20 11.49
C ASN A 958 18.80 -27.95 12.98
N GLN A 959 18.33 -26.83 13.54
CA GLN A 959 18.47 -26.56 14.97
C GLN A 959 17.74 -27.61 15.82
N ALA A 960 16.49 -27.95 15.48
CA ALA A 960 15.73 -28.99 16.14
C ALA A 960 16.46 -30.33 16.07
N GLN A 961 16.97 -30.74 14.90
CA GLN A 961 17.74 -31.99 14.75
C GLN A 961 18.97 -32.03 15.67
N ILE A 962 19.70 -30.92 15.79
CA ILE A 962 20.87 -30.82 16.68
C ILE A 962 20.43 -30.92 18.14
N ARG A 963 19.34 -30.24 18.54
CA ARG A 963 18.81 -30.28 19.91
C ARG A 963 18.30 -31.68 20.27
N THR A 964 17.56 -32.33 19.38
CA THR A 964 17.09 -33.71 19.54
C THR A 964 18.26 -34.68 19.74
N ASN A 965 19.28 -34.64 18.87
CA ASN A 965 20.45 -35.52 19.00
C ASN A 965 21.22 -35.27 20.30
N ALA A 966 21.30 -34.01 20.75
CA ALA A 966 21.95 -33.66 22.01
C ALA A 966 21.14 -34.17 23.21
N ALA A 967 19.82 -33.98 23.20
CA ALA A 967 18.92 -34.48 24.25
C ALA A 967 18.90 -36.01 24.31
N GLU A 968 18.90 -36.69 23.16
CA GLU A 968 19.01 -38.15 23.05
C GLU A 968 20.31 -38.65 23.70
N ALA A 969 21.46 -38.06 23.38
CA ALA A 969 22.74 -38.46 23.95
C ALA A 969 22.81 -38.26 25.47
N VAL A 970 22.16 -37.20 26.00
CA VAL A 970 22.06 -36.97 27.45
C VAL A 970 21.17 -38.04 28.10
N LEU A 971 20.01 -38.31 27.51
CA LEU A 971 19.10 -39.35 27.98
C LEU A 971 19.78 -40.73 28.00
N GLU A 972 20.42 -41.14 26.90
CA GLU A 972 21.17 -42.41 26.81
C GLU A 972 22.26 -42.51 27.89
N GLY A 973 22.95 -41.40 28.17
CA GLY A 973 23.94 -41.31 29.25
C GLY A 973 23.32 -41.57 30.62
N THR A 974 22.24 -40.87 30.94
CA THR A 974 21.50 -41.04 32.21
C THR A 974 20.93 -42.45 32.34
N GLU A 975 20.38 -43.02 31.26
CA GLU A 975 19.88 -44.40 31.26
C GLU A 975 20.98 -45.43 31.48
N SER A 976 22.15 -45.23 30.87
CA SER A 976 23.32 -46.08 31.09
C SER A 976 23.78 -46.04 32.55
N ASP A 977 23.92 -44.85 33.13
CA ASP A 977 24.32 -44.68 34.53
C ASP A 977 23.31 -45.32 35.47
N LEU A 978 22.03 -45.12 35.20
CA LEU A 978 20.95 -45.66 36.00
C LEU A 978 20.87 -47.20 35.89
N ASN A 979 21.00 -47.77 34.69
CA ASN A 979 21.06 -49.21 34.46
C ASN A 979 22.31 -49.85 35.09
N SER A 980 23.41 -49.13 35.23
CA SER A 980 24.60 -49.63 35.93
C SER A 980 24.37 -49.86 37.44
N ILE A 981 23.40 -49.15 38.03
CA ILE A 981 23.05 -49.22 39.45
C ILE A 981 21.87 -50.15 39.69
N ARG A 982 20.75 -49.94 38.97
CA ARG A 982 19.51 -50.71 39.19
C ARG A 982 19.41 -52.00 38.38
N GLY A 983 20.22 -52.13 37.32
CA GLY A 983 20.12 -53.22 36.35
C GLY A 983 20.49 -54.58 36.92
N VAL A 984 19.89 -55.64 36.36
CA VAL A 984 20.16 -57.02 36.78
C VAL A 984 21.27 -57.62 35.91
N ASN A 985 22.44 -57.84 36.51
CA ASN A 985 23.50 -58.61 35.85
C ASN A 985 23.25 -60.11 36.04
N LEU A 986 22.82 -60.79 34.98
CA LEU A 986 22.48 -62.21 35.01
C LEU A 986 23.64 -63.12 35.46
N ASP A 987 24.89 -62.76 35.13
CA ASP A 987 26.06 -63.53 35.54
C ASP A 987 26.34 -63.36 37.05
N GLU A 988 26.20 -62.14 37.57
CA GLU A 988 26.31 -61.85 39.01
C GLU A 988 25.20 -62.56 39.80
N GLU A 989 23.94 -62.43 39.36
CA GLU A 989 22.81 -63.09 40.00
C GLU A 989 22.92 -64.62 39.93
N ALA A 990 23.41 -65.19 38.82
CA ALA A 990 23.64 -66.63 38.73
C ALA A 990 24.72 -67.13 39.70
N ALA A 991 25.81 -66.36 39.88
CA ALA A 991 26.85 -66.67 40.85
C ALA A 991 26.32 -66.59 42.30
N LEU A 992 25.57 -65.53 42.62
CA LEU A 992 24.91 -65.36 43.92
C LEU A 992 23.90 -66.48 44.19
N LEU A 993 23.14 -66.91 43.17
CA LEU A 993 22.19 -68.01 43.30
C LEU A 993 22.91 -69.31 43.73
N ILE A 994 24.06 -69.61 43.12
CA ILE A 994 24.88 -70.79 43.48
C ILE A 994 25.42 -70.63 44.92
N GLU A 995 25.92 -69.45 45.28
CA GLU A 995 26.42 -69.17 46.62
C GLU A 995 25.33 -69.39 47.69
N PHE A 996 24.16 -68.82 47.49
CA PHE A 996 23.03 -68.95 48.41
C PHE A 996 22.48 -70.39 48.46
N GLN A 997 22.53 -71.14 47.35
CA GLN A 997 22.17 -72.57 47.34
C GLN A 997 23.13 -73.39 48.21
N LEU A 998 24.44 -73.17 48.09
CA LEU A 998 25.45 -73.84 48.91
C LEU A 998 25.31 -73.46 50.40
N ALA A 999 25.08 -72.18 50.70
CA ALA A 999 24.85 -71.70 52.07
C ALA A 999 23.57 -72.28 52.68
N TYR A 1000 22.49 -72.41 51.89
CA TYR A 1000 21.25 -73.08 52.29
C TYR A 1000 21.49 -74.57 52.62
N GLN A 1001 22.20 -75.30 51.76
CA GLN A 1001 22.56 -76.71 51.98
C GLN A 1001 23.42 -76.89 53.23
N ALA A 1002 24.40 -76.01 53.45
CA ALA A 1002 25.25 -76.04 54.64
C ALA A 1002 24.42 -75.83 55.93
N ASN A 1003 23.51 -74.85 55.95
CA ASN A 1003 22.61 -74.63 57.09
C ASN A 1003 21.66 -75.82 57.34
N ALA A 1004 21.15 -76.44 56.27
CA ALA A 1004 20.31 -77.64 56.37
C ALA A 1004 21.09 -78.84 56.95
N GLN A 1005 22.35 -79.02 56.54
CA GLN A 1005 23.24 -80.06 57.07
C GLN A 1005 23.48 -79.86 58.58
N VAL A 1006 23.69 -78.62 59.04
CA VAL A 1006 23.85 -78.30 60.47
C VAL A 1006 22.60 -78.66 61.27
N ILE A 1007 21.40 -78.40 60.74
CA ILE A 1007 20.13 -78.79 61.37
C ILE A 1007 20.02 -80.32 61.45
N SER A 1008 20.36 -81.04 60.37
CA SER A 1008 20.33 -82.51 60.34
C SER A 1008 21.28 -83.13 61.38
N ILE A 1009 22.52 -82.62 61.47
CA ILE A 1009 23.50 -83.07 62.46
C ILE A 1009 23.01 -82.73 63.89
N ALA A 1010 22.44 -81.56 64.11
CA ALA A 1010 21.91 -81.18 65.42
C ALA A 1010 20.72 -82.07 65.86
N GLN A 1011 19.86 -82.49 64.92
CA GLN A 1011 18.80 -83.48 65.17
C GLN A 1011 19.40 -84.86 65.51
N GLN A 1012 20.39 -85.33 64.75
CA GLN A 1012 21.07 -86.60 65.03
C GLN A 1012 21.75 -86.62 66.41
N VAL A 1013 22.38 -85.51 66.82
CA VAL A 1013 22.99 -85.36 68.15
C VAL A 1013 21.91 -85.30 69.24
N PHE A 1014 20.79 -84.62 69.00
CA PHE A 1014 19.66 -84.57 69.94
C PHE A 1014 19.01 -85.95 70.13
N ASP A 1015 18.76 -86.67 69.04
CA ASP A 1015 18.20 -88.02 69.06
C ASP A 1015 19.17 -89.01 69.73
N SER A 1016 20.47 -88.88 69.47
CA SER A 1016 21.51 -89.67 70.15
C SER A 1016 21.56 -89.39 71.65
N LEU A 1017 21.43 -88.14 72.07
CA LEU A 1017 21.40 -87.77 73.49
C LEU A 1017 20.12 -88.25 74.18
N ILE A 1018 18.94 -88.10 73.57
CA ILE A 1018 17.69 -88.65 74.11
C ILE A 1018 17.71 -90.18 74.14
N GLY A 1019 18.29 -90.82 73.13
CA GLY A 1019 18.50 -92.26 73.08
C GLY A 1019 19.45 -92.78 74.16
N ALA A 1020 20.38 -91.94 74.66
CA ALA A 1020 21.27 -92.26 75.77
C ALA A 1020 20.66 -92.01 77.16
N PHE A 1021 19.52 -91.29 77.24
CA PHE A 1021 18.77 -91.03 78.49
C PHE A 1021 17.51 -91.90 78.63
N ARG A 1022 17.19 -92.74 77.64
CA ARG A 1022 16.27 -93.87 77.76
C ARG A 1022 17.04 -95.13 78.12
#